data_AF-A0A0B7FXK6-F1
#
_entry.id   AF-A0A0B7FXK6-F1
#
_cell.length_a   1.000
_cell.length_b   1.000
_cell.length_c   1.000
_cell.angle_alpha   90.00
_cell.angle_beta   90.00
_cell.angle_gamma   90.00
#
_symmetry.space_group_name_H-M   'P 1'
#
loop_
_entity.id
_entity.type
_entity.pdbx_description
1 polymer ?
#
loop_
_entity_poly.entity_id
_entity_poly.type
_entity_poly.pdbx_seq_one_letter_code
_entity_poly.pdbx_strand_id
1 'polypeptide(L)'
;MAKRDFSSCGEPMITSKVHSRELKQFHPKTVLVGTKLCLGILYRSTTDDVADFSPLTQLLLVEILKFGVSFAWWTRERQTISPGDQYVGLEDGDDRQSPRLFSPNRDGNGNRDRSASPVNSRHTYSKLSLPPIPTLIPLAGIIALNCAVGFAGIEAQRFAVPGAIHMFSLFTPLFCALLLQLLFRRHYSASTWNGLLFQLAGLALVQCGTDINHMKLTSTLLLVGRVYLQGVLLSWMDLVFKWADHPLSALNLILWGSSSLLYLVAYVLIHSDSLWAFNFSIYGFVVGIITAVEVVTMTFVLKNSDALVVGATSYSVSILLALFSILLGTAKYKLLILLGVLIAAYGLGVFVAERVSADQGEENKEVDIQPEDSPIKAAIALGIASIAVIIATVAISSQGTGVGLQSPQPTPWFDFTALPPTQSKAWCPRKPLPKLSGRKETKKRARVTSAFDNVLLIVFFSHARYDVNLDYHLEMYQDYFPNILYVGPQTREDAGHKGVYDVLVDGFKSDEDLSGDWFKMAGRMAHHMLFTAMKENPCYDGYLWAPFDTFLNVPRLIQFKQDTIWWHSPFQDIVTYVDNPALTNASHHAPSGTVQPGPAKDLIAEFKHWGKDWWWGEPNVGLKACMPAFEAVSAKRRAQLAQLTNGDLRMVGGSVDTLYLPGYLREPFLETLDLFLDTDCFLEIAVPTAVHLVRPPSQKISFVDHWWIWEEPLNATFVRNQWADGYEVDTFHKYQFGSKDEQGHFQGNPGHITAVQDLQVDSFKRQGMA
;
A
#
# COMPACT_ATOMS: atom_id res chain seq x y z
N MET A 1 -34.48 -62.43 57.58
CA MET A 1 -34.05 -61.04 57.36
C MET A 1 -35.08 -60.36 56.49
N ALA A 2 -35.99 -59.66 57.17
CA ALA A 2 -37.06 -58.80 56.64
C ALA A 2 -36.47 -57.41 56.32
N LYS A 3 -37.06 -56.46 55.59
CA LYS A 3 -38.39 -56.25 55.01
C LYS A 3 -38.21 -55.07 54.02
N ARG A 4 -38.84 -55.12 52.85
CA ARG A 4 -39.29 -53.89 52.16
C ARG A 4 -40.45 -53.32 52.96
N ASP A 5 -40.61 -51.99 52.98
CA ASP A 5 -41.90 -51.37 52.69
C ASP A 5 -41.95 -49.82 52.75
N PHE A 6 -42.75 -49.31 51.82
CA PHE A 6 -43.61 -48.12 51.80
C PHE A 6 -43.13 -46.67 51.58
N SER A 7 -43.89 -46.08 50.65
CA SER A 7 -44.01 -44.74 50.08
C SER A 7 -44.58 -43.67 51.01
N SER A 8 -44.33 -42.38 50.70
CA SER A 8 -45.27 -41.27 50.96
C SER A 8 -44.92 -40.01 50.16
N CYS A 9 -45.91 -39.52 49.41
CA CYS A 9 -46.31 -38.14 49.06
C CYS A 9 -45.37 -36.97 49.48
N GLY A 10 -45.13 -35.91 48.70
CA GLY A 10 -45.95 -35.27 47.68
C GLY A 10 -46.24 -33.82 48.09
N GLU A 11 -45.38 -32.87 47.70
CA GLU A 11 -45.64 -31.42 47.68
C GLU A 11 -44.95 -30.80 46.46
N PRO A 12 -45.67 -30.16 45.52
CA PRO A 12 -45.05 -29.33 44.49
C PRO A 12 -44.98 -27.88 44.98
N MET A 13 -43.77 -27.42 45.30
CA MET A 13 -43.49 -26.00 45.49
C MET A 13 -43.51 -25.31 44.12
N ILE A 14 -44.61 -24.62 43.82
CA ILE A 14 -44.75 -23.74 42.67
C ILE A 14 -43.78 -22.57 42.86
N THR A 15 -42.59 -22.68 42.27
CA THR A 15 -41.74 -21.53 42.01
C THR A 15 -42.06 -21.04 40.61
N SER A 16 -42.78 -19.92 40.52
CA SER A 16 -43.00 -19.21 39.26
C SER A 16 -41.69 -18.57 38.78
N LYS A 17 -40.74 -19.39 38.31
CA LYS A 17 -39.70 -18.92 37.39
C LYS A 17 -40.36 -18.80 36.02
N VAL A 18 -40.99 -17.65 35.78
CA VAL A 18 -41.42 -17.23 34.45
C VAL A 18 -40.19 -17.31 33.54
N HIS A 19 -40.17 -18.34 32.70
CA HIS A 19 -39.23 -18.54 31.62
C HIS A 19 -39.37 -17.36 30.65
N SER A 20 -38.43 -16.44 30.67
CA SER A 20 -38.06 -15.61 29.51
C SER A 20 -36.99 -16.30 28.65
N ARG A 21 -36.97 -17.64 28.66
CA ARG A 21 -36.22 -18.44 27.68
C ARG A 21 -37.04 -18.46 26.40
N GLU A 22 -36.84 -17.49 25.50
CA GLU A 22 -36.96 -17.67 24.04
C GLU A 22 -36.63 -16.41 23.21
N LEU A 23 -35.56 -15.69 23.57
CA LEU A 23 -34.84 -14.86 22.60
C LEU A 23 -33.41 -15.40 22.51
N LYS A 24 -33.19 -16.18 21.45
CA LYS A 24 -31.96 -16.86 21.04
C LYS A 24 -30.70 -16.07 21.44
N GLN A 25 -29.83 -16.71 22.22
CA GLN A 25 -28.52 -16.24 22.65
C GLN A 25 -27.73 -15.65 21.47
N PHE A 26 -27.68 -14.32 21.38
CA PHE A 26 -26.70 -13.63 20.56
C PHE A 26 -25.35 -13.72 21.29
N HIS A 27 -24.41 -14.52 20.77
CA HIS A 27 -23.07 -14.67 21.33
C HIS A 27 -22.11 -13.66 20.66
N PRO A 28 -21.94 -12.44 21.23
CA PRO A 28 -21.18 -11.36 20.59
C PRO A 28 -19.70 -11.72 20.34
N LYS A 29 -19.12 -12.55 21.21
CA LYS A 29 -17.74 -13.02 21.10
C LYS A 29 -17.55 -13.86 19.82
N THR A 30 -18.53 -14.71 19.51
CA THR A 30 -18.54 -15.55 18.30
C THR A 30 -18.74 -14.70 17.04
N VAL A 31 -19.63 -13.71 17.09
CA VAL A 31 -19.84 -12.77 15.96
C VAL A 31 -18.57 -11.95 15.69
N LEU A 32 -17.87 -11.51 16.74
CA LEU A 32 -16.61 -10.77 16.59
C LEU A 32 -15.52 -11.62 15.95
N VAL A 33 -15.37 -12.89 16.37
CA VAL A 33 -14.41 -13.82 15.74
C VAL A 33 -14.78 -14.08 14.28
N GLY A 34 -16.06 -14.32 13.99
CA GLY A 34 -16.54 -14.58 12.62
C GLY A 34 -16.32 -13.40 11.69
N THR A 35 -16.68 -12.18 12.10
CA THR A 35 -16.48 -10.96 11.30
C THR A 35 -15.01 -10.66 11.05
N LYS A 36 -14.15 -10.77 12.07
CA LYS A 36 -12.69 -10.62 11.91
C LYS A 36 -12.10 -11.69 10.98
N LEU A 37 -12.56 -12.93 11.06
CA LEU A 37 -12.12 -14.01 10.16
C LEU A 37 -12.56 -13.74 8.71
N CYS A 38 -13.81 -13.32 8.49
CA CYS A 38 -14.31 -12.93 7.18
C CYS A 38 -13.51 -11.77 6.60
N LEU A 39 -13.21 -10.74 7.40
CA LEU A 39 -12.32 -9.66 6.97
C LEU A 39 -10.96 -10.21 6.56
N GLY A 40 -10.31 -11.01 7.40
CA GLY A 40 -9.00 -11.60 7.10
C GLY A 40 -8.97 -12.43 5.81
N ILE A 41 -10.02 -13.21 5.54
CA ILE A 41 -10.16 -14.00 4.30
C ILE A 41 -10.40 -13.10 3.09
N LEU A 42 -11.35 -12.17 3.18
CA LEU A 42 -11.69 -11.25 2.08
C LEU A 42 -10.46 -10.48 1.65
N TYR A 43 -9.82 -9.84 2.63
CA TYR A 43 -8.57 -9.15 2.46
C TYR A 43 -7.56 -10.02 1.70
N ARG A 44 -7.38 -11.29 2.07
CA ARG A 44 -6.42 -12.19 1.44
C ARG A 44 -6.80 -12.66 0.03
N SER A 45 -8.10 -12.70 -0.28
CA SER A 45 -8.60 -13.13 -1.58
C SER A 45 -8.44 -12.10 -2.69
N THR A 46 -8.18 -10.83 -2.34
CA THR A 46 -8.03 -9.75 -3.32
C THR A 46 -6.56 -9.53 -3.68
N THR A 47 -6.24 -9.73 -4.95
CA THR A 47 -4.88 -9.52 -5.45
C THR A 47 -4.60 -8.08 -5.88
N ASP A 48 -5.56 -7.25 -6.33
CA ASP A 48 -5.20 -5.90 -6.85
C ASP A 48 -6.30 -4.79 -6.80
N ASP A 49 -7.56 -5.07 -6.45
CA ASP A 49 -8.70 -4.14 -6.73
C ASP A 49 -9.28 -3.36 -5.53
N VAL A 50 -8.63 -3.35 -4.36
CA VAL A 50 -9.20 -2.64 -3.19
C VAL A 50 -8.91 -1.12 -3.23
N ALA A 51 -8.08 -0.65 -4.17
CA ALA A 51 -7.51 0.69 -4.21
C ALA A 51 -8.39 1.81 -4.83
N ASP A 52 -9.65 1.54 -5.16
CA ASP A 52 -10.49 2.52 -5.86
C ASP A 52 -10.98 3.69 -4.99
N PHE A 53 -11.06 3.49 -3.66
CA PHE A 53 -11.46 4.57 -2.75
C PHE A 53 -10.24 5.33 -2.22
N SER A 54 -10.31 6.66 -2.22
CA SER A 54 -9.35 7.45 -1.44
C SER A 54 -9.43 7.06 0.05
N PRO A 55 -8.32 7.03 0.80
CA PRO A 55 -8.31 6.58 2.20
C PRO A 55 -9.30 7.30 3.10
N LEU A 56 -9.48 8.60 2.86
CA LEU A 56 -10.44 9.43 3.60
C LEU A 56 -11.89 9.03 3.28
N THR A 57 -12.18 8.69 2.02
CA THR A 57 -13.48 8.15 1.60
C THR A 57 -13.77 6.82 2.28
N GLN A 58 -12.77 5.94 2.41
CA GLN A 58 -12.92 4.67 3.12
C GLN A 58 -13.26 4.89 4.59
N LEU A 59 -12.56 5.79 5.28
CA LEU A 59 -12.85 6.12 6.69
C LEU A 59 -14.26 6.71 6.86
N LEU A 60 -14.63 7.67 6.01
CA LEU A 60 -15.97 8.27 6.03
C LEU A 60 -17.06 7.22 5.80
N LEU A 61 -16.91 6.37 4.79
CA LEU A 61 -17.85 5.31 4.48
C LEU A 61 -18.02 4.34 5.65
N VAL A 62 -16.90 3.90 6.25
CA VAL A 62 -16.91 3.00 7.42
C VAL A 62 -17.63 3.62 8.61
N GLU A 63 -17.42 4.91 8.90
CA GLU A 63 -18.11 5.60 10.00
C GLU A 63 -19.61 5.77 9.75
N ILE A 64 -20.02 6.09 8.52
CA ILE A 64 -21.44 6.15 8.14
C ILE A 64 -22.10 4.77 8.29
N LEU A 65 -21.40 3.71 7.90
CA LEU A 65 -21.88 2.33 8.05
C LEU A 65 -21.99 1.92 9.53
N LYS A 66 -21.02 2.29 10.37
CA LYS A 66 -21.10 2.07 11.84
C LYS A 66 -22.31 2.78 12.44
N PHE A 67 -22.56 4.02 12.02
CA PHE A 67 -23.73 4.79 12.42
C PHE A 67 -25.03 4.09 11.99
N GLY A 68 -25.12 3.67 10.72
CA GLY A 68 -26.29 2.95 10.20
C GLY A 68 -26.59 1.63 10.94
N VAL A 69 -25.55 0.81 11.19
CA VAL A 69 -25.69 -0.44 11.96
C VAL A 69 -26.14 -0.15 13.40
N SER A 70 -25.58 0.87 14.04
CA SER A 70 -25.96 1.27 15.40
C SER A 70 -27.38 1.81 15.48
N PHE A 71 -27.82 2.55 14.45
CA PHE A 71 -29.20 3.04 14.32
C PHE A 71 -30.20 1.90 14.13
N ALA A 72 -29.92 0.97 13.22
CA ALA A 72 -30.74 -0.21 13.00
C ALA A 72 -30.89 -1.03 14.30
N TRP A 73 -29.82 -1.15 15.08
CA TRP A 73 -29.88 -1.81 16.38
C TRP A 73 -30.70 -1.02 17.41
N TRP A 74 -30.46 0.28 17.55
CA TRP A 74 -31.22 1.13 18.47
C TRP A 74 -32.74 1.09 18.20
N THR A 75 -33.14 1.13 16.93
CA THR A 75 -34.56 1.00 16.55
C THR A 75 -35.15 -0.36 16.92
N ARG A 76 -34.39 -1.46 16.71
CA ARG A 76 -34.81 -2.81 17.10
C ARG A 76 -34.96 -2.95 18.61
N GLU A 77 -34.04 -2.40 19.39
CA GLU A 77 -34.08 -2.43 20.87
C GLU A 77 -35.35 -1.76 21.40
N ARG A 78 -35.82 -0.70 20.73
CA ARG A 78 -37.10 -0.03 21.05
C ARG A 78 -38.33 -0.83 20.65
N GLN A 79 -38.32 -1.51 19.50
CA GLN A 79 -39.46 -2.32 19.06
C GLN A 79 -39.76 -3.50 19.99
N THR A 80 -38.74 -4.03 20.67
CA THR A 80 -38.90 -5.13 21.64
C THR A 80 -39.49 -4.70 22.99
N ILE A 81 -39.60 -3.39 23.25
CA ILE A 81 -40.29 -2.88 24.44
C ILE A 81 -41.78 -2.87 24.08
N SER A 82 -42.50 -3.87 24.59
CA SER A 82 -43.94 -4.08 24.32
C SER A 82 -44.73 -2.79 24.57
N PRO A 83 -45.67 -2.40 23.68
CA PRO A 83 -46.55 -1.24 23.88
C PRO A 83 -47.44 -1.35 25.14
N GLY A 84 -47.50 -2.52 25.78
CA GLY A 84 -48.38 -2.80 26.93
C GLY A 84 -47.94 -2.20 28.27
N ASP A 85 -46.69 -1.78 28.44
CA ASP A 85 -46.19 -1.23 29.72
C ASP A 85 -46.26 0.31 29.80
N GLN A 86 -46.83 0.99 28.79
CA GLN A 86 -46.96 2.46 28.77
C GLN A 86 -48.37 2.99 29.06
N TYR A 87 -49.36 2.13 29.35
CA TYR A 87 -50.67 2.55 29.85
C TYR A 87 -50.79 2.28 31.35
N VAL A 88 -50.02 3.02 32.16
CA VAL A 88 -50.41 3.31 33.55
C VAL A 88 -51.12 4.65 33.53
N GLY A 89 -52.40 4.61 33.92
CA GLY A 89 -53.44 5.64 33.75
C GLY A 89 -53.02 7.09 33.91
N LEU A 90 -53.39 7.88 32.89
CA LEU A 90 -53.43 9.33 32.89
C LEU A 90 -54.83 9.80 32.42
N GLU A 91 -55.87 9.18 32.98
CA GLU A 91 -57.29 9.60 33.00
C GLU A 91 -57.79 9.00 34.35
N ASP A 92 -58.30 9.69 35.36
CA ASP A 92 -59.01 10.96 35.50
C ASP A 92 -58.52 11.67 36.78
N GLY A 93 -58.26 12.97 36.67
CA GLY A 93 -57.99 13.85 37.80
C GLY A 93 -58.76 15.15 37.60
N ASP A 94 -60.09 15.04 37.63
CA ASP A 94 -61.02 16.16 37.55
C ASP A 94 -60.87 17.09 38.77
N ASP A 95 -60.85 18.37 38.46
CA ASP A 95 -60.69 19.50 39.36
C ASP A 95 -61.85 19.58 40.35
N ARG A 96 -61.55 19.75 41.65
CA ARG A 96 -62.38 20.59 42.55
C ARG A 96 -61.68 20.97 43.85
N GLN A 97 -61.34 22.25 43.91
CA GLN A 97 -61.57 23.19 45.02
C GLN A 97 -61.40 22.68 46.47
N SER A 98 -60.43 23.25 47.20
CA SER A 98 -60.68 24.22 48.31
C SER A 98 -59.42 24.44 49.16
N PRO A 99 -59.14 25.68 49.62
CA PRO A 99 -58.03 25.98 50.53
C PRO A 99 -58.52 26.01 52.00
N ARG A 100 -57.91 25.23 52.89
CA ARG A 100 -58.03 25.38 54.37
C ARG A 100 -56.71 24.93 55.01
N LEU A 101 -55.94 25.87 55.56
CA LEU A 101 -55.94 26.36 56.96
C LEU A 101 -55.09 25.48 57.89
N PHE A 102 -54.07 26.12 58.44
CA PHE A 102 -53.22 25.66 59.54
C PHE A 102 -54.04 25.20 60.75
N SER A 103 -53.60 24.09 61.38
CA SER A 103 -53.64 23.94 62.83
C SER A 103 -52.51 23.01 63.31
N PRO A 104 -51.92 23.24 64.50
CA PRO A 104 -50.71 22.57 64.98
C PRO A 104 -51.00 21.43 65.99
N ASN A 105 -49.93 20.70 66.30
CA ASN A 105 -49.76 19.69 67.37
C ASN A 105 -50.50 18.35 67.25
N ARG A 106 -49.71 17.27 67.19
CA ARG A 106 -49.74 16.22 68.24
C ARG A 106 -48.48 15.34 68.19
N ASP A 107 -47.77 15.30 69.31
CA ASP A 107 -46.78 14.29 69.64
C ASP A 107 -47.37 12.88 69.56
N GLY A 108 -46.58 11.93 69.07
CA GLY A 108 -47.01 10.55 68.89
C GLY A 108 -45.88 9.65 68.45
N ASN A 109 -45.07 9.26 69.43
CA ASN A 109 -44.06 8.20 69.40
C ASN A 109 -44.55 6.93 68.66
N GLY A 110 -43.74 6.37 67.76
CA GLY A 110 -44.03 5.07 67.14
C GLY A 110 -43.17 4.72 65.93
N ASN A 111 -42.18 3.85 66.14
CA ASN A 111 -41.51 2.95 65.19
C ASN A 111 -41.40 3.39 63.71
N ARG A 112 -40.22 3.90 63.34
CA ARG A 112 -39.75 3.86 61.95
C ARG A 112 -39.16 2.49 61.64
N ASP A 113 -40.02 1.55 61.24
CA ASP A 113 -39.60 0.46 60.36
C ASP A 113 -39.31 1.07 58.98
N ARG A 114 -38.04 1.02 58.57
CA ARG A 114 -37.59 1.32 57.21
C ARG A 114 -38.01 0.16 56.30
N SER A 115 -39.26 0.16 55.84
CA SER A 115 -39.64 -0.54 54.61
C SER A 115 -39.44 0.39 53.41
N ALA A 116 -38.17 0.63 53.07
CA ALA A 116 -37.82 1.17 51.77
C ALA A 116 -38.12 0.08 50.73
N SER A 117 -39.33 0.11 50.17
CA SER A 117 -39.58 -0.58 48.90
C SER A 117 -38.58 -0.05 47.87
N PRO A 118 -37.79 -0.89 47.19
CA PRO A 118 -36.95 -0.43 46.11
C PRO A 118 -37.91 -0.01 44.99
N VAL A 119 -38.14 1.30 44.88
CA VAL A 119 -38.71 1.90 43.68
C VAL A 119 -37.69 1.62 42.59
N ASN A 120 -37.91 0.53 41.86
CA ASN A 120 -37.09 0.10 40.75
C ASN A 120 -37.39 1.05 39.59
N SER A 121 -36.84 2.27 39.66
CA SER A 121 -36.93 3.29 38.62
C SER A 121 -36.08 2.85 37.44
N ARG A 122 -36.57 1.88 36.66
CA ARG A 122 -36.12 1.69 35.29
C ARG A 122 -36.50 2.95 34.53
N HIS A 123 -35.57 3.90 34.47
CA HIS A 123 -35.69 5.08 33.62
C HIS A 123 -35.94 4.60 32.18
N THR A 124 -37.19 4.72 31.75
CA THR A 124 -37.59 4.38 30.40
C THR A 124 -37.09 5.52 29.52
N TYR A 125 -35.91 5.34 28.89
CA TYR A 125 -35.33 6.29 27.94
C TYR A 125 -36.15 6.34 26.63
N SER A 126 -37.35 6.92 26.70
CA SER A 126 -38.29 7.03 25.58
C SER A 126 -37.84 8.06 24.53
N LYS A 127 -36.95 8.99 24.89
CA LYS A 127 -36.34 9.97 23.98
C LYS A 127 -34.83 9.77 23.94
N LEU A 128 -34.21 10.04 22.77
CA LEU A 128 -32.75 10.12 22.63
C LEU A 128 -32.30 11.36 23.42
N SER A 129 -32.22 11.25 24.74
CA SER A 129 -31.72 12.32 25.60
C SER A 129 -30.21 12.35 25.48
N LEU A 130 -29.66 13.55 25.30
CA LEU A 130 -28.21 13.73 25.37
C LEU A 130 -27.71 13.21 26.73
N PRO A 131 -26.57 12.51 26.74
CA PRO A 131 -25.91 12.14 27.98
C PRO A 131 -25.66 13.38 28.85
N PRO A 132 -25.68 13.27 30.19
CA PRO A 132 -25.39 14.39 31.07
C PRO A 132 -23.97 14.92 30.78
N ILE A 133 -23.76 16.23 30.92
CA ILE A 133 -22.49 16.91 30.56
C ILE A 133 -21.20 16.16 31.01
N PRO A 134 -21.13 15.57 32.22
CA PRO A 134 -19.95 14.81 32.65
C PRO A 134 -19.59 13.60 31.77
N THR A 135 -20.56 13.02 31.06
CA THR A 135 -20.36 11.92 30.10
C THR A 135 -20.03 12.40 28.68
N LEU A 136 -20.37 13.64 28.32
CA LEU A 136 -20.05 14.20 27.00
C LEU A 136 -18.57 14.47 26.81
N ILE A 137 -17.86 14.93 27.84
CA ILE A 137 -16.42 15.22 27.75
C ILE A 137 -15.60 13.95 27.44
N PRO A 138 -15.77 12.82 28.16
CA PRO A 138 -15.13 11.55 27.80
C PRO A 138 -15.49 11.05 26.40
N LEU A 139 -16.75 11.21 25.97
CA LEU A 139 -17.19 10.81 24.63
C LEU A 139 -16.50 11.64 23.54
N ALA A 140 -16.34 12.95 23.73
CA ALA A 140 -15.60 13.82 22.81
C ALA A 140 -14.13 13.38 22.68
N GLY A 141 -13.50 12.98 23.79
CA GLY A 141 -12.15 12.39 23.78
C GLY A 141 -12.08 11.12 22.94
N ILE A 142 -13.03 10.20 23.10
CA ILE A 142 -13.13 8.97 22.30
C ILE A 142 -13.30 9.28 20.81
N ILE A 143 -14.14 10.27 20.46
CA ILE A 143 -14.36 10.68 19.07
C ILE A 143 -13.04 11.18 18.45
N ALA A 144 -12.32 12.08 19.14
CA ALA A 144 -11.05 12.61 18.66
C ALA A 144 -9.99 11.50 18.50
N LEU A 145 -9.89 10.59 19.48
CA LEU A 145 -8.98 9.44 19.43
C LEU A 145 -9.33 8.46 18.30
N ASN A 146 -10.61 8.17 18.07
CA ASN A 146 -11.04 7.32 16.96
C ASN A 146 -10.62 7.93 15.62
N CYS A 147 -10.82 9.24 15.44
CA CYS A 147 -10.36 9.94 14.25
C CYS A 147 -8.84 9.86 14.09
N ALA A 148 -8.08 10.12 15.16
CA ALA A 148 -6.62 10.07 15.17
C ALA A 148 -6.07 8.68 14.85
N VAL A 149 -6.68 7.62 15.41
CA VAL A 149 -6.34 6.22 15.10
C VAL A 149 -6.57 5.91 13.62
N GLY A 150 -7.69 6.37 13.05
CA GLY A 150 -7.99 6.21 11.62
C GLY A 150 -6.93 6.88 10.74
N PHE A 151 -6.58 8.14 11.04
CA PHE A 151 -5.53 8.87 10.32
C PHE A 151 -4.14 8.22 10.48
N ALA A 152 -3.75 7.86 11.70
CA ALA A 152 -2.50 7.15 11.95
C ALA A 152 -2.46 5.79 11.23
N GLY A 153 -3.61 5.14 11.04
CA GLY A 153 -3.75 3.94 10.22
C GLY A 153 -3.42 4.19 8.74
N ILE A 154 -3.97 5.25 8.16
CA ILE A 154 -3.68 5.65 6.76
C ILE A 154 -2.20 5.99 6.61
N GLU A 155 -1.65 6.81 7.50
CA GLU A 155 -0.24 7.21 7.43
C GLU A 155 0.68 6.00 7.64
N ALA A 156 0.31 5.05 8.50
CA ALA A 156 1.07 3.81 8.66
C ALA A 156 1.12 3.01 7.36
N GLN A 157 0.02 2.93 6.62
CA GLN A 157 -0.01 2.27 5.31
C GLN A 157 0.86 2.98 4.27
N ARG A 158 1.10 4.28 4.40
CA ARG A 158 2.03 5.03 3.53
C ARG A 158 3.50 4.75 3.86
N PHE A 159 3.84 4.62 5.13
CA PHE A 159 5.24 4.62 5.59
C PHE A 159 5.77 3.26 6.08
N ALA A 160 4.91 2.26 6.29
CA ALA A 160 5.30 0.97 6.85
C ALA A 160 4.78 -0.20 6.02
N VAL A 161 5.55 -1.30 6.05
CA VAL A 161 5.17 -2.55 5.41
C VAL A 161 3.97 -3.19 6.15
N PRO A 162 3.00 -3.82 5.46
CA PRO A 162 1.82 -4.42 6.10
C PRO A 162 2.16 -5.43 7.21
N GLY A 163 3.20 -6.23 7.02
CA GLY A 163 3.68 -7.18 8.03
C GLY A 163 4.12 -6.49 9.33
N ALA A 164 4.81 -5.34 9.24
CA ALA A 164 5.21 -4.56 10.40
C ALA A 164 4.02 -3.89 11.07
N ILE A 165 3.08 -3.34 10.29
CA ILE A 165 1.81 -2.81 10.81
C ILE A 165 1.12 -3.87 11.68
N HIS A 166 1.01 -5.10 11.17
CA HIS A 166 0.38 -6.19 11.90
C HIS A 166 1.20 -6.59 13.14
N MET A 167 2.51 -6.79 13.00
CA MET A 167 3.38 -7.15 14.12
C MET A 167 3.30 -6.13 15.26
N PHE A 168 3.35 -4.84 14.97
CA PHE A 168 3.21 -3.80 16.00
C PHE A 168 1.80 -3.81 16.60
N SER A 169 0.76 -4.02 15.80
CA SER A 169 -0.62 -4.12 16.29
C SER A 169 -0.82 -5.26 17.29
N LEU A 170 -0.01 -6.32 17.23
CA LEU A 170 -0.01 -7.39 18.24
C LEU A 170 0.32 -6.88 19.65
N PHE A 171 1.00 -5.76 19.83
CA PHE A 171 1.30 -5.23 21.17
C PHE A 171 0.09 -4.52 21.82
N THR A 172 -0.97 -4.23 21.06
CA THR A 172 -2.13 -3.45 21.54
C THR A 172 -2.79 -4.06 22.79
N PRO A 173 -3.13 -5.37 22.85
CA PRO A 173 -3.79 -5.95 24.03
C PRO A 173 -2.93 -5.89 25.30
N LEU A 174 -1.61 -6.05 25.14
CA LEU A 174 -0.65 -6.00 26.24
C LEU A 174 -0.52 -4.57 26.79
N PHE A 175 -0.53 -3.59 25.89
CA PHE A 175 -0.58 -2.18 26.26
C PHE A 175 -1.92 -1.81 26.92
N CYS A 176 -3.06 -2.33 26.44
CA CYS A 176 -4.36 -2.17 27.12
C CYS A 176 -4.35 -2.75 28.54
N ALA A 177 -3.80 -3.95 28.76
CA ALA A 177 -3.67 -4.54 30.10
C ALA A 177 -2.88 -3.60 31.03
N LEU A 178 -1.75 -3.08 30.54
CA LEU A 178 -0.90 -2.17 31.29
C LEU A 178 -1.64 -0.88 31.65
N LEU A 179 -2.33 -0.25 30.70
CA LEU A 179 -3.11 0.97 30.94
C LEU A 179 -4.26 0.73 31.93
N LEU A 180 -5.01 -0.37 31.76
CA LEU A 180 -6.08 -0.75 32.67
C LEU A 180 -5.60 -1.02 34.10
N GLN A 181 -4.41 -1.60 34.25
CA GLN A 181 -3.81 -1.83 35.55
C GLN A 181 -3.26 -0.53 36.18
N LEU A 182 -2.52 0.28 35.42
CA LEU A 182 -1.86 1.48 35.95
C LEU A 182 -2.86 2.62 36.23
N LEU A 183 -3.77 2.88 35.30
CA LEU A 183 -4.63 4.07 35.34
C LEU A 183 -5.97 3.80 35.99
N PHE A 184 -6.42 2.56 35.94
CA PHE A 184 -7.76 2.16 36.40
C PHE A 184 -7.72 1.10 37.50
N ARG A 185 -6.52 0.83 38.05
CA ARG A 185 -6.27 -0.08 39.18
C ARG A 185 -6.91 -1.46 39.02
N ARG A 186 -7.08 -1.94 37.79
CA ARG A 186 -7.53 -3.32 37.56
C ARG A 186 -6.42 -4.29 37.90
N HIS A 187 -6.75 -5.30 38.69
CA HIS A 187 -5.83 -6.36 39.03
C HIS A 187 -5.99 -7.52 38.06
N TYR A 188 -4.88 -7.92 37.44
CA TYR A 188 -4.82 -9.10 36.57
C TYR A 188 -3.91 -10.15 37.20
N SER A 189 -4.33 -11.40 37.17
CA SER A 189 -3.54 -12.52 37.68
C SER A 189 -2.30 -12.75 36.81
N ALA A 190 -1.27 -13.39 37.40
CA ALA A 190 -0.09 -13.81 36.66
C ALA A 190 -0.44 -14.74 35.48
N SER A 191 -1.46 -15.60 35.63
CA SER A 191 -1.98 -16.45 34.56
C SER A 191 -2.49 -15.65 33.37
N THR A 192 -3.21 -14.54 33.62
CA THR A 192 -3.71 -13.66 32.56
C THR A 192 -2.56 -13.03 31.77
N TRP A 193 -1.55 -12.50 32.48
CA TRP A 193 -0.35 -11.93 31.86
C TRP A 193 0.43 -12.97 31.05
N ASN A 194 0.64 -14.16 31.62
CA ASN A 194 1.31 -15.26 30.93
C ASN A 194 0.54 -15.68 29.67
N GLY A 195 -0.78 -15.81 29.75
CA GLY A 195 -1.63 -16.14 28.61
C GLY A 195 -1.50 -15.14 27.46
N LEU A 196 -1.46 -13.84 27.77
CA LEU A 196 -1.25 -12.77 26.77
C LEU A 196 0.17 -12.77 26.20
N LEU A 197 1.19 -12.97 27.04
CA LEU A 197 2.59 -13.04 26.61
C LEU A 197 2.85 -14.25 25.71
N PHE A 198 2.30 -15.42 26.02
CA PHE A 198 2.41 -16.60 25.16
C PHE A 198 1.68 -16.41 23.83
N GLN A 199 0.49 -15.80 23.84
CA GLN A 199 -0.21 -15.43 22.59
C GLN A 199 0.63 -14.48 21.74
N LEU A 200 1.20 -13.43 22.34
CA LEU A 200 2.08 -12.49 21.64
C LEU A 200 3.33 -13.18 21.11
N ALA A 201 4.02 -13.97 21.93
CA ALA A 201 5.26 -14.66 21.54
C ALA A 201 5.02 -15.66 20.40
N GLY A 202 3.94 -16.44 20.48
CA GLY A 202 3.56 -17.38 19.42
C GLY A 202 3.23 -16.66 18.10
N LEU A 203 2.46 -15.57 18.16
CA LEU A 203 2.13 -14.78 16.97
C LEU A 203 3.33 -13.99 16.43
N ALA A 204 4.20 -13.47 17.29
CA ALA A 204 5.46 -12.86 16.87
C ALA A 204 6.35 -13.88 16.16
N LEU A 205 6.37 -15.14 16.60
CA LEU A 205 7.10 -16.22 15.93
C LEU A 205 6.50 -16.55 14.55
N VAL A 206 5.16 -16.56 14.44
CA VAL A 206 4.47 -16.66 13.15
C VAL A 206 4.88 -15.51 12.22
N GLN A 207 5.09 -14.31 12.76
CA GLN A 207 5.48 -13.11 12.02
C GLN A 207 7.00 -12.96 11.81
N CYS A 208 7.84 -13.72 12.50
CA CYS A 208 9.31 -13.61 12.44
C CYS A 208 9.89 -14.02 11.08
N GLY A 209 9.09 -14.68 10.22
CA GLY A 209 9.42 -14.90 8.81
C GLY A 209 9.21 -13.67 7.91
N THR A 210 8.76 -12.54 8.46
CA THR A 210 8.64 -11.25 7.75
C THR A 210 9.92 -10.43 7.98
N ASP A 211 10.54 -9.96 6.89
CA ASP A 211 11.82 -9.27 6.94
C ASP A 211 11.63 -7.81 7.41
N ILE A 212 11.84 -7.54 8.71
CA ILE A 212 11.63 -6.22 9.35
C ILE A 212 12.95 -5.45 9.49
N ASN A 213 14.06 -5.96 8.93
CA ASN A 213 15.41 -5.54 9.28
C ASN A 213 15.78 -4.08 8.91
N HIS A 214 14.96 -3.35 8.15
CA HIS A 214 15.26 -1.96 7.75
C HIS A 214 14.06 -1.01 7.79
N MET A 215 13.34 -0.95 8.91
CA MET A 215 12.37 0.12 9.12
C MET A 215 13.08 1.44 9.46
N LYS A 216 12.75 2.51 8.72
CA LYS A 216 13.14 3.87 9.07
C LYS A 216 12.61 4.20 10.46
N LEU A 217 13.39 4.96 11.25
CA LEU A 217 12.98 5.40 12.59
C LEU A 217 11.62 6.10 12.58
N THR A 218 11.33 6.91 11.55
CA THR A 218 10.05 7.59 11.37
C THR A 218 8.87 6.62 11.25
N SER A 219 9.02 5.57 10.43
CA SER A 219 8.00 4.51 10.28
C SER A 219 7.78 3.77 11.59
N THR A 220 8.87 3.44 12.32
CA THR A 220 8.79 2.79 13.63
C THR A 220 8.06 3.66 14.65
N LEU A 221 8.42 4.95 14.75
CA LEU A 221 7.76 5.90 15.66
C LEU A 221 6.28 6.03 15.36
N LEU A 222 5.90 6.04 14.08
CA LEU A 222 4.51 6.11 13.65
C LEU A 222 3.74 4.84 14.04
N LEU A 223 4.31 3.65 13.82
CA LEU A 223 3.69 2.39 14.26
C LEU A 223 3.53 2.31 15.78
N VAL A 224 4.55 2.70 16.55
CA VAL A 224 4.47 2.77 18.01
C VAL A 224 3.39 3.77 18.44
N GLY A 225 3.36 4.96 17.83
CA GLY A 225 2.34 5.97 18.08
C GLY A 225 0.93 5.46 17.78
N ARG A 226 0.75 4.71 16.70
CA ARG A 226 -0.53 4.07 16.38
C ARG A 226 -0.97 3.04 17.42
N VAL A 227 -0.06 2.14 17.85
CA VAL A 227 -0.35 1.15 18.91
C VAL A 227 -0.74 1.84 20.21
N TYR A 228 -0.03 2.91 20.55
CA TYR A 228 -0.34 3.75 21.71
C TYR A 228 -1.76 4.33 21.61
N LEU A 229 -2.09 5.04 20.52
CA LEU A 229 -3.41 5.64 20.32
C LEU A 229 -4.54 4.60 20.35
N GLN A 230 -4.33 3.45 19.70
CA GLN A 230 -5.30 2.36 19.68
C GLN A 230 -5.54 1.79 21.08
N GLY A 231 -4.49 1.57 21.87
CA GLY A 231 -4.63 1.02 23.22
C GLY A 231 -5.25 2.00 24.20
N VAL A 232 -4.97 3.30 24.06
CA VAL A 232 -5.66 4.37 24.82
C VAL A 232 -7.14 4.39 24.45
N LEU A 233 -7.48 4.38 23.17
CA LEU A 233 -8.87 4.37 22.69
C LEU A 233 -9.66 3.18 23.28
N LEU A 234 -9.12 1.96 23.18
CA LEU A 234 -9.80 0.76 23.69
C LEU A 234 -9.97 0.78 25.20
N SER A 235 -8.93 1.17 25.94
CA SER A 235 -8.99 1.28 27.41
C SER A 235 -10.00 2.34 27.86
N TRP A 236 -10.06 3.47 27.15
CA TRP A 236 -10.98 4.56 27.44
C TRP A 236 -12.42 4.16 27.11
N MET A 237 -12.67 3.54 25.95
CA MET A 237 -13.99 3.02 25.59
C MET A 237 -14.49 1.99 26.60
N ASP A 238 -13.64 1.05 27.04
CA ASP A 238 -13.99 0.05 28.07
C ASP A 238 -14.51 0.71 29.35
N LEU A 239 -13.85 1.78 29.79
CA LEU A 239 -14.24 2.49 30.99
C LEU A 239 -15.53 3.31 30.79
N VAL A 240 -15.59 4.13 29.75
CA VAL A 240 -16.75 5.02 29.52
C VAL A 240 -18.00 4.20 29.28
N PHE A 241 -17.91 3.11 28.53
CA PHE A 241 -19.06 2.25 28.31
C PHE A 241 -19.55 1.59 29.59
N LYS A 242 -18.66 1.16 30.50
CA LYS A 242 -19.09 0.60 31.79
C LYS A 242 -19.63 1.65 32.75
N TRP A 243 -19.05 2.84 32.75
CA TRP A 243 -19.44 3.94 33.64
C TRP A 243 -20.73 4.65 33.20
N ALA A 244 -20.97 4.79 31.90
CA ALA A 244 -22.17 5.43 31.39
C ALA A 244 -23.41 4.55 31.59
N ASP A 245 -24.41 5.09 32.28
CA ASP A 245 -25.73 4.46 32.50
C ASP A 245 -26.68 4.67 31.31
N HIS A 246 -26.15 4.55 30.10
CA HIS A 246 -26.89 4.72 28.86
C HIS A 246 -26.85 3.45 28.01
N PRO A 247 -27.91 3.20 27.21
CA PRO A 247 -27.91 2.08 26.29
C PRO A 247 -26.74 2.22 25.30
N LEU A 248 -26.02 1.12 25.08
CA LEU A 248 -24.83 1.09 24.25
C LEU A 248 -25.13 1.55 22.81
N SER A 249 -26.31 1.22 22.30
CA SER A 249 -26.80 1.65 20.99
C SER A 249 -26.88 3.19 20.88
N ALA A 250 -27.30 3.89 21.94
CA ALA A 250 -27.33 5.36 21.97
C ALA A 250 -25.93 5.97 22.06
N LEU A 251 -25.04 5.40 22.88
CA LEU A 251 -23.65 5.85 22.94
C LEU A 251 -22.95 5.71 21.59
N ASN A 252 -23.15 4.58 20.91
CA ASN A 252 -22.63 4.33 19.57
C ASN A 252 -23.18 5.32 18.54
N LEU A 253 -24.47 5.65 18.58
CA LEU A 253 -25.05 6.67 17.70
C LEU A 253 -24.36 8.03 17.83
N ILE A 254 -24.09 8.46 19.07
CA ILE A 254 -23.40 9.73 19.33
C ILE A 254 -21.97 9.68 18.83
N LEU A 255 -21.24 8.60 19.14
CA LEU A 255 -19.85 8.42 18.72
C LEU A 255 -19.71 8.43 17.21
N TRP A 256 -20.42 7.53 16.51
CA TRP A 256 -20.28 7.33 15.07
C TRP A 256 -20.91 8.45 14.25
N GLY A 257 -21.98 9.09 14.76
CA GLY A 257 -22.55 10.28 14.14
C GLY A 257 -21.57 11.46 14.16
N SER A 258 -20.89 11.66 15.30
CA SER A 258 -19.93 12.75 15.46
C SER A 258 -18.64 12.52 14.66
N SER A 259 -18.08 11.30 14.67
CA SER A 259 -16.91 10.97 13.84
C SER A 259 -17.21 11.04 12.35
N SER A 260 -18.38 10.57 11.90
CA SER A 260 -18.82 10.70 10.51
C SER A 260 -18.87 12.17 10.08
N LEU A 261 -19.39 13.06 10.94
CA LEU A 261 -19.42 14.48 10.67
C LEU A 261 -18.01 15.07 10.54
N LEU A 262 -17.09 14.71 11.43
CA LEU A 262 -15.69 15.16 11.36
C LEU A 262 -15.00 14.70 10.08
N TYR A 263 -15.17 13.44 9.69
CA TYR A 263 -14.62 12.94 8.43
C TYR A 263 -15.28 13.57 7.20
N LEU A 264 -16.57 13.88 7.27
CA LEU A 264 -17.27 14.59 6.20
C LEU A 264 -16.71 16.00 6.03
N VAL A 265 -16.49 16.73 7.13
CA VAL A 265 -15.85 18.05 7.10
C VAL A 265 -14.44 17.94 6.53
N ALA A 266 -13.63 16.98 6.97
CA ALA A 266 -12.30 16.74 6.42
C ALA A 266 -12.34 16.41 4.92
N TYR A 267 -13.31 15.59 4.49
CA TYR A 267 -13.51 15.23 3.09
C TYR A 267 -13.82 16.45 2.22
N VAL A 268 -14.77 17.29 2.66
CA VAL A 268 -15.16 18.52 1.97
C VAL A 268 -13.99 19.51 1.90
N LEU A 269 -13.20 19.65 2.96
CA LEU A 269 -12.04 20.54 2.96
C LEU A 269 -10.95 20.06 1.97
N ILE A 270 -10.67 18.76 1.93
CA ILE A 270 -9.60 18.18 1.10
C ILE A 270 -10.01 18.07 -0.37
N HIS A 271 -11.28 17.79 -0.67
CA HIS A 271 -11.81 17.62 -2.03
C HIS A 271 -12.69 18.79 -2.47
N SER A 272 -12.42 19.99 -1.97
CA SER A 272 -13.23 21.19 -2.25
C SER A 272 -13.33 21.50 -3.75
N ASP A 273 -12.30 21.16 -4.53
CA ASP A 273 -12.25 21.34 -5.98
C ASP A 273 -13.05 20.27 -6.76
N SER A 274 -13.34 19.11 -6.16
CA SER A 274 -14.06 18.01 -6.83
C SER A 274 -14.79 17.11 -5.83
N LEU A 275 -15.88 17.63 -5.25
CA LEU A 275 -16.74 16.90 -4.31
C LEU A 275 -17.42 15.66 -4.94
N TRP A 276 -17.47 15.59 -6.28
CA TRP A 276 -18.12 14.52 -7.03
C TRP A 276 -17.18 13.39 -7.46
N ALA A 277 -15.88 13.46 -7.13
CA ALA A 277 -14.90 12.41 -7.45
C ALA A 277 -15.03 11.18 -6.54
N PHE A 278 -16.24 10.63 -6.42
CA PHE A 278 -16.52 9.42 -5.66
C PHE A 278 -16.49 8.20 -6.59
N ASN A 279 -15.43 7.39 -6.50
CA ASN A 279 -15.38 6.09 -7.16
C ASN A 279 -16.03 5.04 -6.27
N PHE A 280 -17.12 4.43 -6.70
CA PHE A 280 -17.79 3.37 -5.95
C PHE A 280 -17.19 2.00 -6.28
N SER A 281 -16.67 1.30 -5.26
CA SER A 281 -16.30 -0.11 -5.34
C SER A 281 -17.27 -0.96 -4.50
N ILE A 282 -17.95 -1.92 -5.15
CA ILE A 282 -18.82 -2.91 -4.47
C ILE A 282 -18.01 -3.67 -3.42
N TYR A 283 -16.78 -4.03 -3.75
CA TYR A 283 -15.91 -4.77 -2.84
C TYR A 283 -15.54 -3.92 -1.62
N GLY A 284 -15.07 -2.69 -1.83
CA GLY A 284 -14.76 -1.78 -0.73
C GLY A 284 -15.99 -1.47 0.15
N PHE A 285 -17.19 -1.43 -0.45
CA PHE A 285 -18.44 -1.32 0.29
C PHE A 285 -18.74 -2.55 1.16
N VAL A 286 -18.55 -3.78 0.64
CA VAL A 286 -18.71 -5.02 1.41
C VAL A 286 -17.72 -5.09 2.57
N VAL A 287 -16.44 -4.78 2.32
CA VAL A 287 -15.42 -4.69 3.36
C VAL A 287 -15.83 -3.65 4.41
N GLY A 288 -16.29 -2.48 3.98
CA GLY A 288 -16.77 -1.42 4.86
C GLY A 288 -17.93 -1.87 5.76
N ILE A 289 -18.89 -2.64 5.22
CA ILE A 289 -19.99 -3.21 6.00
C ILE A 289 -19.44 -4.15 7.07
N ILE A 290 -18.59 -5.10 6.70
CA ILE A 290 -18.09 -6.11 7.63
C ILE A 290 -17.23 -5.45 8.72
N THR A 291 -16.41 -4.45 8.38
CA THR A 291 -15.66 -3.63 9.34
C THR A 291 -16.60 -2.85 10.27
N ALA A 292 -17.69 -2.28 9.76
CA ALA A 292 -18.67 -1.61 10.61
C ALA A 292 -19.33 -2.58 11.60
N VAL A 293 -19.73 -3.77 11.15
CA VAL A 293 -20.30 -4.81 12.03
C VAL A 293 -19.28 -5.28 13.07
N GLU A 294 -18.02 -5.49 12.67
CA GLU A 294 -16.92 -5.86 13.56
C GLU A 294 -16.76 -4.84 14.69
N VAL A 295 -16.65 -3.55 14.35
CA VAL A 295 -16.45 -2.48 15.34
C VAL A 295 -17.66 -2.32 16.26
N VAL A 296 -18.89 -2.38 15.73
CA VAL A 296 -20.09 -2.33 16.58
C VAL A 296 -20.15 -3.54 17.51
N THR A 297 -19.81 -4.74 17.04
CA THR A 297 -19.75 -5.94 17.87
C THR A 297 -18.66 -5.83 18.94
N MET A 298 -17.51 -5.23 18.60
CA MET A 298 -16.44 -4.94 19.56
C MET A 298 -16.95 -4.09 20.73
N THR A 299 -17.76 -3.05 20.47
CA THR A 299 -18.34 -2.23 21.55
C THR A 299 -19.22 -3.04 22.51
N PHE A 300 -19.93 -4.05 22.01
CA PHE A 300 -20.73 -4.96 22.84
C PHE A 300 -19.84 -5.83 23.72
N VAL A 301 -18.74 -6.33 23.17
CA VAL A 301 -17.74 -7.09 23.95
C VAL A 301 -17.08 -6.20 25.01
N LEU A 302 -16.79 -4.93 24.71
CA LEU A 302 -16.26 -3.97 25.69
C LEU A 302 -17.24 -3.71 26.84
N LYS A 303 -18.53 -3.47 26.55
CA LYS A 303 -19.54 -3.21 27.58
C LYS A 303 -19.77 -4.40 28.50
N ASN A 304 -19.77 -5.63 27.95
CA ASN A 304 -20.15 -6.85 28.69
C ASN A 304 -18.96 -7.71 29.15
N SER A 305 -17.74 -7.40 28.73
CA SER A 305 -16.53 -8.14 29.11
C SER A 305 -15.43 -7.14 29.39
N ASP A 306 -14.36 -7.10 28.60
CA ASP A 306 -13.35 -6.05 28.68
C ASP A 306 -12.51 -5.96 27.39
N ALA A 307 -11.61 -4.96 27.34
CA ALA A 307 -10.67 -4.76 26.24
C ALA A 307 -9.69 -5.93 26.04
N LEU A 308 -9.42 -6.76 27.06
CA LEU A 308 -8.53 -7.90 26.92
C LEU A 308 -9.19 -9.06 26.19
N VAL A 309 -10.50 -9.27 26.38
CA VAL A 309 -11.29 -10.22 25.60
C VAL A 309 -11.32 -9.81 24.12
N VAL A 310 -11.42 -8.51 23.82
CA VAL A 310 -11.29 -7.99 22.45
C VAL A 310 -9.90 -8.29 21.86
N GLY A 311 -8.85 -8.14 22.66
CA GLY A 311 -7.49 -8.50 22.26
C GLY A 311 -7.31 -10.00 22.00
N ALA A 312 -7.74 -10.85 22.95
CA ALA A 312 -7.63 -12.30 22.85
C ALA A 312 -8.44 -12.88 21.68
N THR A 313 -9.63 -12.32 21.38
CA THR A 313 -10.40 -12.70 20.19
C THR A 313 -9.67 -12.33 18.90
N SER A 314 -8.98 -11.19 18.88
CA SER A 314 -8.14 -10.80 17.74
C SER A 314 -6.96 -11.76 17.54
N TYR A 315 -6.25 -12.13 18.61
CA TYR A 315 -5.18 -13.13 18.55
C TYR A 315 -5.68 -14.49 18.08
N SER A 316 -6.85 -14.93 18.55
CA SER A 316 -7.46 -16.20 18.15
C SER A 316 -7.72 -16.27 16.63
N VAL A 317 -8.18 -15.16 16.04
CA VAL A 317 -8.37 -15.06 14.58
C VAL A 317 -7.03 -15.12 13.86
N SER A 318 -5.99 -14.44 14.36
CA SER A 318 -4.64 -14.52 13.80
C SER A 318 -4.10 -15.96 13.80
N ILE A 319 -4.36 -16.73 14.86
CA ILE A 319 -4.00 -18.15 14.95
C ILE A 319 -4.71 -18.96 13.86
N LEU A 320 -6.02 -18.78 13.68
CA LEU A 320 -6.80 -19.50 12.66
C LEU A 320 -6.32 -19.18 11.24
N LEU A 321 -6.02 -17.92 10.94
CA LEU A 321 -5.51 -17.51 9.63
C LEU A 321 -4.09 -18.05 9.36
N ALA A 322 -3.24 -18.11 10.38
CA ALA A 322 -1.93 -18.76 10.29
C ALA A 322 -2.07 -20.26 10.00
N LEU A 323 -3.01 -20.95 10.66
CA LEU A 323 -3.33 -22.35 10.41
C LEU A 323 -3.83 -22.58 8.98
N PHE A 324 -4.78 -21.77 8.50
CA PHE A 324 -5.25 -21.86 7.12
C PHE A 324 -4.11 -21.67 6.10
N SER A 325 -3.14 -20.81 6.40
CA SER A 325 -1.97 -20.60 5.54
C SER A 325 -1.09 -21.85 5.40
N ILE A 326 -0.97 -22.64 6.48
CA ILE A 326 -0.29 -23.94 6.44
C ILE A 326 -1.10 -24.95 5.63
N LEU A 327 -2.40 -25.07 5.92
CA LEU A 327 -3.30 -26.06 5.32
C LEU A 327 -3.46 -25.87 3.81
N LEU A 328 -3.52 -24.63 3.35
CA LEU A 328 -3.64 -24.28 1.92
C LEU A 328 -2.31 -24.34 1.17
N GLY A 329 -1.21 -24.74 1.82
CA GLY A 329 0.11 -24.90 1.19
C GLY A 329 0.84 -23.59 0.86
N THR A 330 0.24 -22.45 1.17
CA THR A 330 0.74 -21.10 0.86
C THR A 330 1.94 -20.63 1.70
N ALA A 331 2.21 -21.28 2.83
CA ALA A 331 3.23 -20.86 3.77
C ALA A 331 4.66 -21.35 3.42
N LYS A 332 5.63 -20.44 3.34
CA LYS A 332 7.07 -20.76 3.14
C LYS A 332 7.71 -21.41 4.38
N TYR A 333 7.39 -20.94 5.58
CA TYR A 333 8.01 -21.40 6.85
C TYR A 333 7.05 -22.26 7.70
N LYS A 334 6.59 -23.39 7.16
CA LYS A 334 5.53 -24.23 7.77
C LYS A 334 5.83 -24.65 9.22
N LEU A 335 7.06 -25.07 9.51
CA LEU A 335 7.45 -25.53 10.86
C LEU A 335 7.43 -24.39 11.89
N LEU A 336 7.95 -23.21 11.52
CA LEU A 336 8.00 -22.04 12.39
C LEU A 336 6.58 -21.53 12.71
N ILE A 337 5.72 -21.47 11.68
CA ILE A 337 4.33 -21.05 11.84
C ILE A 337 3.57 -22.07 12.70
N LEU A 338 3.80 -23.37 12.51
CA LEU A 338 3.17 -24.40 13.33
C LEU A 338 3.57 -24.26 14.81
N LEU A 339 4.86 -24.06 15.08
CA LEU A 339 5.35 -23.85 16.44
C LEU A 339 4.74 -22.58 17.07
N GLY A 340 4.71 -21.47 16.33
CA GLY A 340 4.12 -20.22 16.79
C GLY A 340 2.62 -20.35 17.08
N VAL A 341 1.89 -21.08 16.23
CA VAL A 341 0.47 -21.41 16.46
C VAL A 341 0.28 -22.22 17.73
N LEU A 342 1.09 -23.25 17.98
CA LEU A 342 0.99 -24.09 19.18
C LEU A 342 1.23 -23.27 20.46
N ILE A 343 2.25 -22.41 20.46
CA ILE A 343 2.55 -21.50 21.58
C ILE A 343 1.39 -20.53 21.81
N ALA A 344 0.85 -19.94 20.74
CA ALA A 344 -0.24 -18.98 20.85
C ALA A 344 -1.55 -19.66 21.32
N ALA A 345 -1.85 -20.87 20.84
CA ALA A 345 -3.00 -21.65 21.25
C ALA A 345 -2.91 -22.07 22.73
N TYR A 346 -1.71 -22.44 23.21
CA TYR A 346 -1.46 -22.67 24.63
C TYR A 346 -1.74 -21.41 25.46
N GLY A 347 -1.23 -20.25 25.03
CA GLY A 347 -1.49 -18.97 25.70
C GLY A 347 -2.97 -18.61 25.73
N LEU A 348 -3.73 -18.91 24.66
CA LEU A 348 -5.17 -18.75 24.62
C LEU A 348 -5.89 -19.66 25.62
N GLY A 349 -5.47 -20.93 25.70
CA GLY A 349 -6.00 -21.88 26.68
C GLY A 349 -5.80 -21.41 28.12
N VAL A 350 -4.61 -20.92 28.46
CA VAL A 350 -4.30 -20.36 29.78
C VAL A 350 -5.19 -19.13 30.07
N PHE A 351 -5.32 -18.22 29.11
CA PHE A 351 -6.15 -17.02 29.26
C PHE A 351 -7.64 -17.37 29.48
N VAL A 352 -8.18 -18.32 28.70
CA VAL A 352 -9.58 -18.74 28.81
C VAL A 352 -9.83 -19.50 30.10
N ALA A 353 -8.96 -20.43 30.49
CA ALA A 353 -9.11 -21.22 31.72
C ALA A 353 -9.15 -20.32 32.97
N GLU A 354 -8.27 -19.31 33.01
CA GLU A 354 -8.27 -18.32 34.08
C GLU A 354 -9.59 -17.52 34.12
N ARG A 355 -10.10 -17.08 32.97
CA ARG A 355 -11.36 -16.32 32.90
C ARG A 355 -12.58 -17.14 33.31
N VAL A 356 -12.65 -18.41 32.89
CA VAL A 356 -13.71 -19.32 33.32
C VAL A 356 -13.65 -19.56 34.83
N SER A 357 -12.45 -19.66 35.39
CA SER A 357 -12.25 -19.86 36.83
C SER A 357 -12.60 -18.61 37.65
N ALA A 358 -12.29 -17.42 37.13
CA ALA A 358 -12.66 -16.13 37.72
C ALA A 358 -14.18 -15.93 37.73
N ASP A 359 -14.86 -16.22 36.61
CA ASP A 359 -16.32 -16.12 36.50
C ASP A 359 -17.03 -17.08 37.49
N GLN A 360 -16.44 -18.24 37.80
CA GLN A 360 -16.95 -19.16 38.83
C GLN A 360 -16.65 -18.72 40.27
N GLY A 361 -15.63 -17.87 40.47
CA GLY A 361 -15.21 -17.38 41.78
C GLY A 361 -15.88 -16.06 42.20
N GLU A 362 -16.35 -15.25 41.25
CA GLU A 362 -16.96 -13.94 41.51
C GLU A 362 -18.40 -13.98 42.05
N GLU A 363 -19.08 -15.14 42.06
CA GLU A 363 -20.40 -15.28 42.67
C GLU A 363 -20.41 -15.05 44.21
N ASN A 364 -19.24 -14.89 44.85
CA ASN A 364 -19.11 -14.79 46.31
C ASN A 364 -18.46 -13.50 46.86
N LYS A 365 -18.15 -12.49 46.04
CA LYS A 365 -17.59 -11.22 46.55
C LYS A 365 -18.09 -10.01 45.74
N GLU A 366 -19.22 -9.43 46.17
CA GLU A 366 -19.51 -8.01 45.92
C GLU A 366 -18.42 -7.18 46.61
N VAL A 367 -17.34 -6.89 45.90
CA VAL A 367 -16.39 -5.87 46.31
C VAL A 367 -17.00 -4.54 45.87
N ASP A 368 -17.46 -3.79 46.85
CA ASP A 368 -17.95 -2.42 46.74
C ASP A 368 -16.77 -1.51 46.31
N ILE A 369 -16.52 -1.42 44.99
CA ILE A 369 -15.52 -0.51 44.42
C ILE A 369 -16.12 0.89 44.51
N GLN A 370 -15.85 1.58 45.62
CA GLN A 370 -16.10 3.01 45.71
C GLN A 370 -15.30 3.74 44.62
N PRO A 371 -15.96 4.52 43.74
CA PRO A 371 -15.29 5.26 42.67
C PRO A 371 -14.69 6.55 43.27
N GLU A 372 -13.69 6.43 44.12
CA GLU A 372 -12.92 7.59 44.60
C GLU A 372 -11.73 7.88 43.67
N ASP A 373 -11.61 9.17 43.34
CA ASP A 373 -10.88 9.81 42.25
C ASP A 373 -11.42 9.57 40.84
N SER A 374 -12.07 10.63 40.31
CA SER A 374 -12.83 10.58 39.07
C SER A 374 -12.00 10.02 37.91
N PRO A 375 -12.51 9.02 37.16
CA PRO A 375 -11.86 8.53 35.93
C PRO A 375 -11.59 9.64 34.90
N ILE A 376 -12.25 10.77 35.07
CA ILE A 376 -12.05 12.03 34.35
C ILE A 376 -10.60 12.54 34.45
N LYS A 377 -9.94 12.47 35.62
CA LYS A 377 -8.54 12.95 35.77
C LYS A 377 -7.57 12.08 34.97
N ALA A 378 -7.71 10.76 35.05
CA ALA A 378 -6.89 9.81 34.28
C ALA A 378 -7.16 9.94 32.77
N ALA A 379 -8.42 10.13 32.39
CA ALA A 379 -8.85 10.38 31.02
C ALA A 379 -8.27 11.69 30.45
N ILE A 380 -8.24 12.78 31.23
CA ILE A 380 -7.63 14.05 30.83
C ILE A 380 -6.11 13.88 30.62
N ALA A 381 -5.42 13.21 31.55
CA ALA A 381 -3.98 12.96 31.43
C ALA A 381 -3.64 12.14 30.17
N LEU A 382 -4.42 11.10 29.88
CA LEU A 382 -4.32 10.32 28.64
C LEU A 382 -4.63 11.13 27.39
N GLY A 383 -5.63 12.01 27.45
CA GLY A 383 -5.98 12.93 26.36
C GLY A 383 -4.82 13.86 26.01
N ILE A 384 -4.17 14.45 27.01
CA ILE A 384 -3.00 15.34 26.80
C ILE A 384 -1.83 14.57 26.18
N ALA A 385 -1.52 13.38 26.67
CA ALA A 385 -0.45 12.55 26.10
C ALA A 385 -0.77 12.10 24.66
N SER A 386 -2.04 11.82 24.36
CA SER A 386 -2.49 11.49 23.00
C SER A 386 -2.36 12.66 22.04
N ILE A 387 -2.61 13.90 22.48
CA ILE A 387 -2.40 15.11 21.67
C ILE A 387 -0.93 15.23 21.24
N ALA A 388 0.02 14.95 22.13
CA ALA A 388 1.44 15.01 21.78
C ALA A 388 1.82 13.99 20.68
N VAL A 389 1.27 12.76 20.75
CA VAL A 389 1.47 11.73 19.73
C VAL A 389 0.79 12.10 18.41
N ILE A 390 -0.39 12.73 18.46
CA ILE A 390 -1.08 13.25 17.27
C ILE A 390 -0.22 14.34 16.60
N ILE A 391 0.28 15.31 17.37
CA ILE A 391 1.15 16.38 16.85
C ILE A 391 2.42 15.78 16.23
N ALA A 392 3.04 14.80 16.88
CA ALA A 392 4.20 14.11 16.32
C ALA A 392 3.87 13.37 15.01
N THR A 393 2.70 12.72 14.93
CA THR A 393 2.25 12.02 13.72
C THR A 393 2.02 13.01 12.57
N VAL A 394 1.38 14.15 12.85
CA VAL A 394 1.17 15.23 11.86
C VAL A 394 2.51 15.84 11.42
N ALA A 395 3.43 16.09 12.36
CA ALA A 395 4.75 16.63 12.04
C ALA A 395 5.55 15.68 11.12
N ILE A 396 5.56 14.38 11.43
CA ILE A 396 6.20 13.35 10.60
C ILE A 396 5.56 13.30 9.20
N SER A 397 4.23 13.37 9.12
CA SER A 397 3.49 13.38 7.85
C SER A 397 3.83 14.61 6.99
N SER A 398 3.92 15.80 7.60
CA SER A 398 4.22 17.06 6.91
C SER A 398 5.62 17.10 6.27
N GLN A 399 6.59 16.39 6.86
CA GLN A 399 7.97 16.29 6.34
C GLN A 399 8.09 15.34 5.14
N GLY A 400 7.06 14.52 4.86
CA GLY A 400 7.04 13.56 3.76
C GLY A 400 6.51 14.09 2.41
N THR A 401 6.18 15.38 2.32
CA THR A 401 5.42 16.00 1.21
C THR A 401 6.14 16.10 -0.14
N GLY A 402 7.34 15.53 -0.29
CA GLY A 402 8.07 15.45 -1.56
C GLY A 402 7.82 14.20 -2.42
N VAL A 403 7.02 13.23 -1.94
CA VAL A 403 6.74 11.99 -2.67
C VAL A 403 5.25 11.92 -2.99
N GLY A 404 4.90 11.92 -4.27
CA GLY A 404 3.52 11.96 -4.76
C GLY A 404 2.60 10.93 -4.09
N LEU A 405 1.37 11.36 -3.82
CA LEU A 405 0.28 10.54 -3.27
C LEU A 405 0.01 9.31 -4.15
N GLN A 406 0.67 8.19 -3.86
CA GLN A 406 0.15 6.89 -4.26
C GLN A 406 -1.05 6.57 -3.36
N SER A 407 -2.18 6.23 -3.99
CA SER A 407 -3.35 5.68 -3.29
C SER A 407 -2.88 4.46 -2.48
N PRO A 408 -3.07 4.42 -1.14
CA PRO A 408 -2.80 3.25 -0.34
C PRO A 408 -3.58 2.06 -0.90
N GLN A 409 -2.86 1.10 -1.47
CA GLN A 409 -3.38 -0.21 -1.80
C GLN A 409 -3.81 -0.88 -0.49
N PRO A 410 -5.09 -1.23 -0.31
CA PRO A 410 -5.54 -1.93 0.89
C PRO A 410 -5.01 -3.35 0.85
N THR A 411 -3.87 -3.55 1.48
CA THR A 411 -3.25 -4.86 1.56
C THR A 411 -3.99 -5.72 2.58
N PRO A 412 -4.12 -7.03 2.30
CA PRO A 412 -4.74 -7.93 3.21
C PRO A 412 -4.21 -7.83 4.65
N TRP A 413 -5.08 -7.90 5.66
CA TRP A 413 -4.67 -7.97 7.07
C TRP A 413 -3.80 -9.20 7.40
N PHE A 414 -3.70 -10.17 6.48
CA PHE A 414 -2.96 -11.43 6.64
C PHE A 414 -2.41 -11.98 5.31
N ASP A 415 -1.65 -11.18 4.55
CA ASP A 415 -0.89 -11.73 3.44
C ASP A 415 0.49 -12.22 3.89
N PHE A 416 0.60 -13.53 4.14
CA PHE A 416 1.90 -14.20 4.30
C PHE A 416 2.52 -14.58 2.94
N THR A 417 1.88 -14.20 1.84
CA THR A 417 2.24 -14.60 0.47
C THR A 417 2.55 -13.42 -0.46
N ALA A 418 1.92 -12.27 -0.27
CA ALA A 418 2.19 -11.07 -1.04
C ALA A 418 2.92 -10.03 -0.18
N LEU A 419 4.21 -9.91 -0.43
CA LEU A 419 4.83 -8.58 -0.39
C LEU A 419 4.01 -7.70 -1.35
N PRO A 420 3.67 -6.45 -0.99
CA PRO A 420 3.19 -5.48 -1.98
C PRO A 420 4.10 -5.54 -3.22
N PRO A 421 3.58 -5.46 -4.46
CA PRO A 421 4.41 -5.38 -5.66
C PRO A 421 5.42 -4.21 -5.61
N THR A 422 5.19 -3.23 -4.73
CA THR A 422 6.07 -2.10 -4.47
C THR A 422 7.17 -2.36 -3.42
N GLN A 423 7.16 -3.49 -2.70
CA GLN A 423 8.07 -3.79 -1.58
C GLN A 423 8.92 -5.06 -1.74
N SER A 424 8.89 -5.74 -2.88
CA SER A 424 10.06 -6.54 -3.32
C SER A 424 11.34 -5.68 -3.45
N LYS A 425 11.20 -4.34 -3.47
CA LYS A 425 12.29 -3.35 -3.43
C LYS A 425 13.18 -3.39 -2.18
N ALA A 426 12.76 -3.99 -1.07
CA ALA A 426 13.47 -3.76 0.20
C ALA A 426 14.77 -4.56 0.37
N TRP A 427 15.00 -5.68 -0.32
CA TRP A 427 16.25 -6.45 -0.15
C TRP A 427 16.68 -7.19 -1.42
N CYS A 428 16.99 -6.40 -2.44
CA CYS A 428 17.91 -6.83 -3.48
C CYS A 428 19.23 -6.10 -3.20
N PRO A 429 20.20 -6.73 -2.52
CA PRO A 429 21.49 -6.09 -2.27
C PRO A 429 22.14 -5.80 -3.63
N ARG A 430 22.28 -4.52 -3.96
CA ARG A 430 22.93 -4.09 -5.20
C ARG A 430 24.32 -4.70 -5.23
N LYS A 431 24.60 -5.50 -6.27
CA LYS A 431 25.98 -5.80 -6.64
C LYS A 431 26.64 -4.44 -6.87
N PRO A 432 27.63 -4.04 -6.06
CA PRO A 432 28.33 -2.80 -6.33
C PRO A 432 28.92 -2.94 -7.72
N LEU A 433 28.62 -1.97 -8.59
CA LEU A 433 29.36 -1.85 -9.84
C LEU A 433 30.86 -1.77 -9.47
N PRO A 434 31.76 -2.49 -10.16
CA PRO A 434 33.17 -2.43 -9.87
C PRO A 434 33.64 -0.96 -9.72
N LYS A 435 34.64 -0.70 -8.87
CA LYS A 435 35.05 0.70 -8.69
C LYS A 435 35.72 1.18 -9.97
N LEU A 436 35.06 2.08 -10.68
CA LEU A 436 35.63 2.96 -11.71
C LEU A 436 36.96 3.53 -11.19
N SER A 437 38.08 2.94 -11.59
CA SER A 437 39.43 3.30 -11.14
C SER A 437 39.90 4.69 -11.64
N GLY A 438 39.01 5.42 -12.31
CA GLY A 438 39.27 6.65 -13.05
C GLY A 438 38.15 7.66 -12.89
N ARG A 439 37.18 7.37 -12.01
CA ARG A 439 36.38 8.43 -11.40
C ARG A 439 37.39 9.30 -10.66
N LYS A 440 37.85 10.38 -11.30
CA LYS A 440 38.41 11.50 -10.54
C LYS A 440 37.30 11.78 -9.56
N GLU A 441 37.50 11.43 -8.28
CA GLU A 441 36.67 11.96 -7.22
C GLU A 441 36.70 13.46 -7.50
N THR A 442 35.63 13.99 -8.08
CA THR A 442 35.42 15.41 -8.24
C THR A 442 35.15 15.88 -6.83
N LYS A 443 36.22 15.95 -6.03
CA LYS A 443 36.27 16.54 -4.71
C LYS A 443 35.64 17.91 -4.90
N LYS A 444 34.35 18.05 -4.52
CA LYS A 444 33.52 19.26 -4.57
C LYS A 444 32.71 19.57 -5.85
N ARG A 445 32.05 18.62 -6.53
CA ARG A 445 30.79 18.97 -7.22
C ARG A 445 29.62 18.45 -6.39
N ALA A 446 28.78 19.36 -5.90
CA ALA A 446 27.49 18.97 -5.29
C ALA A 446 26.67 18.26 -6.38
N ARG A 447 26.03 17.14 -6.03
CA ARG A 447 25.12 16.45 -6.98
C ARG A 447 24.07 17.45 -7.46
N VAL A 448 23.89 17.53 -8.78
CA VAL A 448 22.94 18.48 -9.40
C VAL A 448 21.50 18.05 -9.10
N THR A 449 21.25 16.74 -9.08
CA THR A 449 19.95 16.15 -8.76
C THR A 449 20.11 14.77 -8.12
N SER A 450 19.12 14.33 -7.36
CA SER A 450 19.00 12.96 -6.85
C SER A 450 17.99 12.11 -7.63
N ALA A 451 17.40 12.64 -8.72
CA ALA A 451 16.32 12.00 -9.44
C ALA A 451 16.67 10.59 -9.92
N PHE A 452 17.92 10.33 -10.31
CA PHE A 452 18.36 9.05 -10.88
C PHE A 452 19.27 8.23 -9.96
N ASP A 453 19.30 8.54 -8.66
CA ASP A 453 20.20 7.89 -7.69
C ASP A 453 20.05 6.36 -7.64
N ASN A 454 18.86 5.85 -7.95
CA ASN A 454 18.51 4.44 -7.91
C ASN A 454 18.17 3.86 -9.29
N VAL A 455 18.45 4.59 -10.36
CA VAL A 455 18.28 4.12 -11.74
C VAL A 455 19.62 3.58 -12.24
N LEU A 456 19.59 2.46 -12.97
CA LEU A 456 20.75 1.98 -13.73
C LEU A 456 20.67 2.54 -15.14
N LEU A 457 21.63 3.40 -15.51
CA LEU A 457 21.83 3.81 -16.89
C LEU A 457 22.69 2.75 -17.60
N ILE A 458 22.09 2.01 -18.53
CA ILE A 458 22.75 1.00 -19.37
C ILE A 458 23.11 1.67 -20.70
N VAL A 459 24.40 1.81 -20.97
CA VAL A 459 24.92 2.47 -22.17
C VAL A 459 25.53 1.44 -23.12
N PHE A 460 24.89 1.22 -24.26
CA PHE A 460 25.40 0.27 -25.26
C PHE A 460 26.34 0.93 -26.27
N PHE A 461 27.52 0.36 -26.46
CA PHE A 461 28.44 0.79 -27.52
C PHE A 461 28.67 -0.35 -28.52
N SER A 462 28.36 -0.08 -29.79
CA SER A 462 28.42 -1.09 -30.86
C SER A 462 29.81 -1.27 -31.48
N HIS A 463 30.72 -0.31 -31.28
CA HIS A 463 32.03 -0.29 -31.95
C HIS A 463 33.16 0.18 -31.01
N ALA A 464 34.35 -0.40 -31.18
CA ALA A 464 35.55 -0.05 -30.43
C ALA A 464 36.00 1.42 -30.62
N ARG A 465 35.63 2.06 -31.74
CA ARG A 465 35.90 3.49 -31.99
C ARG A 465 35.31 4.44 -30.93
N TYR A 466 34.37 3.95 -30.11
CA TYR A 466 33.78 4.72 -29.01
C TYR A 466 34.61 4.67 -27.73
N ASP A 467 35.59 3.76 -27.61
CA ASP A 467 36.41 3.55 -26.41
C ASP A 467 37.12 4.84 -25.96
N VAL A 468 37.70 5.58 -26.91
CA VAL A 468 38.37 6.87 -26.64
C VAL A 468 37.44 7.97 -26.11
N ASN A 469 36.12 7.74 -26.08
CA ASN A 469 35.11 8.70 -25.66
C ASN A 469 34.27 8.24 -24.46
N LEU A 470 34.43 7.00 -23.97
CA LEU A 470 33.66 6.50 -22.82
C LEU A 470 33.95 7.32 -21.55
N ASP A 471 35.21 7.70 -21.33
CA ASP A 471 35.68 8.57 -20.23
C ASP A 471 34.96 9.91 -20.24
N TYR A 472 34.83 10.49 -21.43
CA TYR A 472 34.18 11.77 -21.64
C TYR A 472 32.68 11.65 -21.43
N HIS A 473 32.05 10.61 -21.96
CA HIS A 473 30.64 10.29 -21.69
C HIS A 473 30.35 10.14 -20.20
N LEU A 474 31.21 9.42 -19.48
CA LEU A 474 31.12 9.29 -18.03
C LEU A 474 31.23 10.65 -17.35
N GLU A 475 32.20 11.48 -17.73
CA GLU A 475 32.41 12.80 -17.14
C GLU A 475 31.17 13.72 -17.28
N MET A 476 30.42 13.59 -18.37
CA MET A 476 29.21 14.39 -18.61
C MET A 476 28.02 13.93 -17.77
N TYR A 477 27.81 12.63 -17.62
CA TYR A 477 26.58 12.09 -17.03
C TYR A 477 26.71 11.62 -15.57
N GLN A 478 27.93 11.39 -15.06
CA GLN A 478 28.14 10.85 -13.71
C GLN A 478 27.61 11.73 -12.56
N ASP A 479 27.42 13.02 -12.81
CA ASP A 479 26.86 13.98 -11.83
C ASP A 479 25.32 13.85 -11.72
N TYR A 480 24.69 13.22 -12.71
CA TYR A 480 23.25 12.97 -12.78
C TYR A 480 22.90 11.50 -12.51
N PHE A 481 23.69 10.58 -13.06
CA PHE A 481 23.51 9.14 -12.93
C PHE A 481 24.69 8.55 -12.16
N PRO A 482 24.53 8.22 -10.87
CA PRO A 482 25.62 7.63 -10.10
C PRO A 482 25.87 6.15 -10.46
N ASN A 483 24.92 5.49 -11.13
CA ASN A 483 25.03 4.10 -11.58
C ASN A 483 24.96 4.04 -13.10
N ILE A 484 26.11 3.97 -13.75
CA ILE A 484 26.24 3.86 -15.20
C ILE A 484 26.96 2.55 -15.50
N LEU A 485 26.37 1.71 -16.35
CA LEU A 485 26.94 0.45 -16.82
C LEU A 485 27.14 0.54 -18.33
N TYR A 486 28.38 0.44 -18.78
CA TYR A 486 28.67 0.36 -20.21
C TYR A 486 28.64 -1.10 -20.64
N VAL A 487 27.99 -1.39 -21.76
CA VAL A 487 27.82 -2.76 -22.29
C VAL A 487 28.17 -2.82 -23.77
N GLY A 488 28.91 -3.85 -24.17
CA GLY A 488 29.42 -3.95 -25.54
C GLY A 488 30.27 -5.20 -25.78
N PRO A 489 30.89 -5.32 -26.96
CA PRO A 489 31.63 -6.52 -27.36
C PRO A 489 32.91 -6.76 -26.54
N GLN A 490 33.25 -8.03 -26.28
CA GLN A 490 34.42 -8.43 -25.48
C GLN A 490 35.78 -8.17 -26.13
N THR A 491 35.88 -8.28 -27.44
CA THR A 491 37.12 -8.04 -28.20
C THR A 491 36.78 -7.46 -29.55
N ARG A 492 37.36 -6.31 -29.92
CA ARG A 492 37.49 -5.90 -31.32
C ARG A 492 38.85 -5.29 -31.55
N GLU A 493 39.42 -5.61 -32.72
CA GLU A 493 40.84 -5.51 -33.08
C GLU A 493 41.39 -4.09 -33.29
N ASP A 494 40.80 -3.06 -32.67
CA ASP A 494 41.38 -1.72 -32.65
C ASP A 494 41.65 -1.27 -31.21
N ALA A 495 42.90 -0.89 -30.98
CA ALA A 495 43.56 -0.58 -29.71
C ALA A 495 42.66 0.12 -28.68
N GLY A 496 42.62 -0.36 -27.43
CA GLY A 496 42.18 0.55 -26.37
C GLY A 496 41.82 0.07 -24.98
N HIS A 497 41.64 -1.23 -24.66
CA HIS A 497 41.27 -1.61 -23.28
C HIS A 497 42.45 -1.55 -22.29
N LYS A 498 43.10 -0.39 -22.16
CA LYS A 498 44.02 -0.06 -21.06
C LYS A 498 43.26 0.66 -19.95
N GLY A 499 42.35 -0.09 -19.35
CA GLY A 499 41.90 0.09 -17.98
C GLY A 499 40.73 1.04 -17.77
N VAL A 500 39.94 0.69 -16.74
CA VAL A 500 39.33 1.62 -15.79
C VAL A 500 37.80 1.92 -15.89
N TYR A 501 36.97 1.07 -16.52
CA TYR A 501 35.50 1.23 -16.47
C TYR A 501 34.69 -0.05 -16.19
N ASP A 502 33.46 0.12 -15.67
CA ASP A 502 32.48 -0.94 -15.46
C ASP A 502 31.87 -1.36 -16.79
N VAL A 503 32.63 -2.20 -17.49
CA VAL A 503 32.21 -2.75 -18.78
C VAL A 503 31.72 -4.16 -18.54
N LEU A 504 30.42 -4.40 -18.76
CA LEU A 504 29.95 -5.77 -18.98
C LEU A 504 30.25 -6.09 -20.44
N VAL A 505 31.30 -6.89 -20.62
CA VAL A 505 31.68 -7.46 -21.89
C VAL A 505 31.18 -8.89 -21.97
N ASP A 506 30.54 -9.24 -23.09
CA ASP A 506 30.15 -10.62 -23.38
C ASP A 506 30.89 -11.13 -24.62
N GLY A 507 31.31 -12.39 -24.57
CA GLY A 507 31.89 -13.12 -25.69
C GLY A 507 30.85 -13.58 -26.71
N PHE A 508 29.57 -13.18 -26.55
CA PHE A 508 28.54 -13.36 -27.56
C PHE A 508 29.07 -12.84 -28.89
N LYS A 509 29.32 -13.78 -29.83
CA LYS A 509 29.97 -13.47 -31.09
C LYS A 509 29.16 -12.38 -31.79
N SER A 510 29.83 -11.26 -32.03
CA SER A 510 29.48 -10.55 -33.24
C SER A 510 30.00 -11.41 -34.38
N ASP A 511 29.15 -12.28 -34.93
CA ASP A 511 29.37 -12.90 -36.23
C ASP A 511 29.35 -11.82 -37.33
N GLU A 512 30.21 -10.79 -37.20
CA GLU A 512 30.44 -9.76 -38.18
C GLU A 512 31.21 -10.39 -39.32
N ASP A 513 30.48 -10.82 -40.34
CA ASP A 513 31.07 -10.98 -41.66
C ASP A 513 31.26 -9.59 -42.28
N LEU A 514 32.41 -8.98 -42.03
CA LEU A 514 32.82 -7.69 -42.61
C LEU A 514 33.11 -7.78 -44.12
N SER A 515 33.01 -8.97 -44.73
CA SER A 515 33.31 -9.17 -46.15
C SER A 515 32.15 -8.88 -47.10
N GLY A 516 30.95 -8.56 -46.58
CA GLY A 516 29.76 -8.21 -47.38
C GLY A 516 28.97 -7.00 -46.87
N ASP A 517 27.97 -6.56 -47.64
CA ASP A 517 27.07 -5.41 -47.36
C ASP A 517 26.12 -5.61 -46.13
N TRP A 518 26.43 -6.56 -45.24
CA TRP A 518 25.56 -7.00 -44.14
C TRP A 518 25.86 -6.26 -42.82
N PHE A 519 25.58 -4.96 -42.76
CA PHE A 519 25.84 -4.12 -41.57
C PHE A 519 24.73 -4.17 -40.49
N LYS A 520 24.24 -5.37 -40.09
CA LYS A 520 23.04 -5.51 -39.22
C LYS A 520 23.27 -6.14 -37.83
N MET A 521 24.54 -6.27 -37.43
CA MET A 521 24.96 -7.01 -36.23
C MET A 521 24.72 -6.29 -34.88
N ALA A 522 24.53 -4.97 -34.89
CA ALA A 522 24.42 -4.17 -33.67
C ALA A 522 23.12 -4.44 -32.88
N GLY A 523 21.99 -4.67 -33.57
CA GLY A 523 20.70 -4.84 -32.88
C GLY A 523 20.61 -6.14 -32.07
N ARG A 524 21.06 -7.28 -32.63
CA ARG A 524 21.05 -8.55 -31.88
C ARG A 524 21.99 -8.50 -30.67
N MET A 525 23.17 -7.93 -30.84
CA MET A 525 24.09 -7.73 -29.72
C MET A 525 23.48 -6.80 -28.67
N ALA A 526 22.87 -5.69 -29.07
CA ALA A 526 22.20 -4.78 -28.17
C ALA A 526 21.07 -5.45 -27.38
N HIS A 527 20.30 -6.34 -28.02
CA HIS A 527 19.27 -7.16 -27.35
C HIS A 527 19.88 -8.06 -26.29
N HIS A 528 20.91 -8.82 -26.65
CA HIS A 528 21.63 -9.67 -25.71
C HIS A 528 22.24 -8.87 -24.55
N MET A 529 22.88 -7.73 -24.84
CA MET A 529 23.48 -6.85 -23.84
C MET A 529 22.44 -6.26 -22.88
N LEU A 530 21.30 -5.78 -23.38
CA LEU A 530 20.21 -5.28 -22.55
C LEU A 530 19.71 -6.37 -21.59
N PHE A 531 19.46 -7.56 -22.12
CA PHE A 531 19.01 -8.71 -21.33
C PHE A 531 20.03 -9.06 -20.23
N THR A 532 21.30 -9.25 -20.60
CA THR A 532 22.36 -9.62 -19.65
C THR A 532 22.58 -8.54 -18.60
N ALA A 533 22.61 -7.26 -18.99
CA ALA A 533 22.77 -6.13 -18.07
C ALA A 533 21.67 -6.12 -17.00
N MET A 534 20.41 -6.23 -17.41
CA MET A 534 19.26 -6.23 -16.48
C MET A 534 19.20 -7.51 -15.63
N LYS A 535 19.63 -8.66 -16.17
CA LYS A 535 19.69 -9.95 -15.47
C LYS A 535 20.74 -9.95 -14.37
N GLU A 536 21.94 -9.44 -14.65
CA GLU A 536 23.04 -9.37 -13.69
C GLU A 536 22.89 -8.27 -12.64
N ASN A 537 22.03 -7.29 -12.91
CA ASN A 537 21.82 -6.12 -12.06
C ASN A 537 20.34 -5.97 -11.63
N PRO A 538 19.78 -6.90 -10.83
CA PRO A 538 18.34 -6.95 -10.53
C PRO A 538 17.81 -5.84 -9.59
N CYS A 539 18.69 -5.04 -9.00
CA CYS A 539 18.38 -4.29 -7.78
C CYS A 539 18.24 -2.77 -7.97
N TYR A 540 17.59 -2.32 -9.05
CA TYR A 540 17.41 -0.90 -9.37
C TYR A 540 15.92 -0.51 -9.41
N ASP A 541 15.64 0.75 -9.08
CA ASP A 541 14.26 1.30 -9.12
C ASP A 541 13.76 1.47 -10.55
N GLY A 542 14.67 1.56 -11.51
CA GLY A 542 14.42 1.60 -12.93
C GLY A 542 15.68 1.36 -13.75
N TYR A 543 15.48 1.08 -15.04
CA TYR A 543 16.51 0.79 -16.02
C TYR A 543 16.35 1.75 -17.18
N LEU A 544 17.32 2.63 -17.38
CA LEU A 544 17.37 3.53 -18.54
C LEU A 544 18.37 2.96 -19.54
N TRP A 545 17.91 2.60 -20.73
CA TRP A 545 18.71 2.11 -21.83
C TRP A 545 18.94 3.23 -22.85
N ALA A 546 20.18 3.39 -23.28
CA ALA A 546 20.56 4.26 -24.38
C ALA A 546 21.82 3.75 -25.11
N PRO A 547 21.90 3.81 -26.44
CA PRO A 547 23.15 3.68 -27.17
C PRO A 547 24.11 4.83 -26.85
N PHE A 548 25.40 4.56 -27.00
CA PHE A 548 26.48 5.49 -26.70
C PHE A 548 26.37 6.81 -27.47
N ASP A 549 25.89 6.78 -28.71
CA ASP A 549 25.69 7.94 -29.57
C ASP A 549 24.33 8.63 -29.34
N THR A 550 23.75 8.48 -28.15
CA THR A 550 22.51 9.15 -27.76
C THR A 550 22.79 10.29 -26.78
N PHE A 551 22.38 11.50 -27.14
CA PHE A 551 22.32 12.62 -26.21
C PHE A 551 21.09 12.50 -25.30
N LEU A 552 21.29 12.58 -23.99
CA LEU A 552 20.24 12.55 -22.96
C LEU A 552 20.02 13.96 -22.41
N ASN A 553 18.86 14.57 -22.69
CA ASN A 553 18.52 15.88 -22.12
C ASN A 553 18.03 15.69 -20.67
N VAL A 554 18.94 15.71 -19.70
CA VAL A 554 18.64 15.29 -18.32
C VAL A 554 17.51 16.13 -17.68
N PRO A 555 17.48 17.47 -17.79
CA PRO A 555 16.38 18.28 -17.23
C PRO A 555 15.00 17.94 -17.79
N ARG A 556 14.92 17.51 -19.05
CA ARG A 556 13.69 16.99 -19.64
C ARG A 556 13.32 15.64 -19.04
N LEU A 557 14.28 14.71 -18.99
CA LEU A 557 14.07 13.36 -18.45
C LEU A 557 13.65 13.37 -16.96
N ILE A 558 14.07 14.36 -16.16
CA ILE A 558 13.66 14.51 -14.75
C ILE A 558 12.12 14.68 -14.62
N GLN A 559 11.45 15.23 -15.63
CA GLN A 559 10.02 15.50 -15.60
C GLN A 559 9.18 14.23 -15.82
N PHE A 560 9.80 13.15 -16.30
CA PHE A 560 9.13 11.89 -16.54
C PHE A 560 8.90 11.12 -15.24
N LYS A 561 7.72 10.51 -15.11
CA LYS A 561 7.38 9.71 -13.93
C LYS A 561 8.08 8.36 -13.99
N GLN A 562 9.01 8.13 -13.07
CA GLN A 562 9.83 6.90 -12.99
C GLN A 562 9.07 5.62 -12.61
N ASP A 563 7.78 5.71 -12.31
CA ASP A 563 6.87 4.56 -12.16
C ASP A 563 6.19 4.17 -13.48
N THR A 564 6.46 4.88 -14.58
CA THR A 564 5.94 4.58 -15.92
C THR A 564 7.03 4.10 -16.87
N ILE A 565 6.64 3.33 -17.89
CA ILE A 565 7.52 3.01 -19.02
C ILE A 565 7.73 4.29 -19.84
N TRP A 566 8.97 4.61 -20.23
CA TRP A 566 9.24 5.74 -21.12
C TRP A 566 9.67 5.21 -22.49
N TRP A 567 8.84 5.45 -23.50
CA TRP A 567 9.08 5.04 -24.89
C TRP A 567 8.11 5.73 -25.86
N HIS A 568 8.47 5.85 -27.14
CA HIS A 568 7.68 6.55 -28.16
C HIS A 568 6.55 5.69 -28.80
N SER A 569 5.61 5.22 -27.99
CA SER A 569 4.57 4.25 -28.42
C SER A 569 3.69 4.71 -29.61
N PRO A 570 3.30 3.80 -30.55
CA PRO A 570 2.34 4.11 -31.61
C PRO A 570 0.92 4.40 -31.14
N PHE A 571 0.57 4.01 -29.91
CA PHE A 571 -0.82 3.93 -29.47
C PHE A 571 -1.20 5.17 -28.65
N GLN A 572 -1.83 6.14 -29.30
CA GLN A 572 -2.20 7.42 -28.68
C GLN A 572 -3.05 7.25 -27.40
N ASP A 573 -3.96 6.27 -27.38
CA ASP A 573 -4.89 6.05 -26.27
C ASP A 573 -4.20 5.64 -24.95
N ILE A 574 -2.99 5.08 -25.03
CA ILE A 574 -2.23 4.61 -23.87
C ILE A 574 -0.98 5.45 -23.59
N VAL A 575 -0.81 6.55 -24.32
CA VAL A 575 0.32 7.46 -24.16
C VAL A 575 -0.05 8.61 -23.23
N THR A 576 0.92 9.06 -22.44
CA THR A 576 0.90 10.34 -21.72
C THR A 576 2.07 11.17 -22.21
N TYR A 577 1.79 12.41 -22.62
CA TYR A 577 2.83 13.35 -22.98
C TYR A 577 3.31 14.07 -21.73
N VAL A 578 4.62 14.23 -21.60
CA VAL A 578 5.21 15.19 -20.68
C VAL A 578 5.21 16.52 -21.39
N ASP A 579 4.69 17.56 -20.74
CA ASP A 579 4.59 18.89 -21.35
C ASP A 579 5.93 19.30 -21.96
N ASN A 580 5.90 19.55 -23.25
CA ASN A 580 7.04 19.99 -24.03
C ASN A 580 6.53 21.11 -24.96
N PRO A 581 7.03 22.35 -24.82
CA PRO A 581 6.69 23.43 -25.75
C PRO A 581 6.88 23.04 -27.21
N ALA A 582 7.87 22.17 -27.51
CA ALA A 582 8.14 21.67 -28.85
C ALA A 582 6.97 20.88 -29.46
N LEU A 583 6.23 20.09 -28.64
CA LEU A 583 5.13 19.21 -29.10
C LEU A 583 3.96 19.94 -29.77
N THR A 584 3.90 21.27 -29.68
CA THR A 584 2.92 22.09 -30.40
C THR A 584 3.22 22.25 -31.89
N ASN A 585 4.43 21.88 -32.34
CA ASN A 585 4.88 21.99 -33.73
C ASN A 585 4.90 20.61 -34.43
N ALA A 586 3.73 20.11 -34.84
CA ALA A 586 3.52 18.74 -35.31
C ALA A 586 4.34 18.30 -36.55
N SER A 587 4.96 19.21 -37.30
CA SER A 587 5.59 18.87 -38.59
C SER A 587 7.02 18.31 -38.50
N HIS A 588 7.65 18.26 -37.32
CA HIS A 588 9.07 17.88 -37.19
C HIS A 588 9.43 16.86 -36.10
N HIS A 589 8.46 16.37 -35.32
CA HIS A 589 8.71 15.29 -34.36
C HIS A 589 8.94 13.95 -35.07
N ALA A 590 9.74 13.07 -34.45
CA ALA A 590 9.95 11.74 -35.00
C ALA A 590 8.61 10.97 -35.09
N PRO A 591 8.41 10.16 -36.15
CA PRO A 591 7.26 9.27 -36.17
C PRO A 591 7.35 8.32 -34.97
N SER A 592 6.22 8.06 -34.32
CA SER A 592 6.15 7.05 -33.27
C SER A 592 6.64 5.69 -33.78
N GLY A 593 6.81 4.74 -32.86
CA GLY A 593 6.87 3.34 -33.25
C GLY A 593 5.73 2.97 -34.20
N THR A 594 5.87 1.83 -34.86
CA THR A 594 4.91 1.31 -35.84
C THR A 594 4.35 -0.01 -35.39
N VAL A 595 3.07 -0.24 -35.72
CA VAL A 595 2.47 -1.56 -35.63
C VAL A 595 2.78 -2.29 -36.93
N GLN A 596 3.04 -3.59 -36.83
CA GLN A 596 3.17 -4.48 -37.98
C GLN A 596 2.05 -4.20 -39.03
N PRO A 597 2.40 -3.83 -40.28
CA PRO A 597 1.43 -3.25 -41.22
C PRO A 597 0.39 -4.26 -41.74
N GLY A 598 0.68 -5.55 -41.73
CA GLY A 598 -0.23 -6.63 -42.16
C GLY A 598 0.11 -7.97 -41.52
N PRO A 599 -0.56 -9.07 -41.90
CA PRO A 599 -0.26 -10.40 -41.38
C PRO A 599 1.21 -10.79 -41.62
N ALA A 600 1.82 -11.47 -40.64
CA ALA A 600 3.25 -11.80 -40.71
C ALA A 600 3.57 -12.65 -41.94
N LYS A 601 2.68 -13.61 -42.27
CA LYS A 601 2.81 -14.49 -43.43
C LYS A 601 2.94 -13.71 -44.75
N ASP A 602 2.16 -12.64 -44.91
CA ASP A 602 2.12 -11.86 -46.16
C ASP A 602 3.38 -11.01 -46.28
N LEU A 603 3.79 -10.34 -45.19
CA LEU A 603 5.02 -9.54 -45.15
C LEU A 603 6.28 -10.38 -45.38
N ILE A 604 6.32 -11.60 -44.83
CA ILE A 604 7.44 -12.53 -45.04
C ILE A 604 7.49 -13.00 -46.51
N ALA A 605 6.33 -13.22 -47.15
CA ALA A 605 6.25 -13.69 -48.53
C ALA A 605 6.56 -12.59 -49.56
N GLU A 606 6.26 -11.34 -49.25
CA GLU A 606 6.39 -10.20 -50.18
C GLU A 606 7.72 -9.44 -50.06
N PHE A 607 8.57 -9.78 -49.08
CA PHE A 607 9.86 -9.11 -48.88
C PHE A 607 10.80 -9.32 -50.07
N LYS A 608 11.15 -8.22 -50.77
CA LYS A 608 12.01 -8.25 -51.97
C LYS A 608 13.39 -7.63 -51.78
N HIS A 609 13.55 -6.61 -50.92
CA HIS A 609 14.83 -5.96 -50.58
C HIS A 609 14.63 -4.83 -49.53
N TRP A 610 15.69 -4.04 -49.25
CA TRP A 610 15.70 -2.88 -48.35
C TRP A 610 14.69 -1.76 -48.74
N GLY A 611 14.12 -1.04 -47.76
CA GLY A 611 13.05 -0.05 -47.92
C GLY A 611 12.46 0.40 -46.56
N LYS A 612 11.34 1.14 -46.56
CA LYS A 612 10.71 1.72 -45.34
C LYS A 612 10.38 0.70 -44.23
N ASP A 613 10.17 -0.57 -44.61
CA ASP A 613 9.80 -1.67 -43.72
C ASP A 613 10.83 -2.80 -43.71
N TRP A 614 12.09 -2.51 -44.05
CA TRP A 614 13.09 -3.56 -44.32
C TRP A 614 13.30 -4.53 -43.16
N TRP A 615 13.32 -4.01 -41.93
CA TRP A 615 13.48 -4.76 -40.69
C TRP A 615 12.32 -5.71 -40.37
N TRP A 616 11.10 -5.41 -40.82
CA TRP A 616 9.94 -6.30 -40.66
C TRP A 616 10.05 -7.54 -41.53
N GLY A 617 10.45 -7.37 -42.80
CA GLY A 617 10.51 -8.46 -43.78
C GLY A 617 11.85 -9.22 -43.81
N GLU A 618 12.87 -8.76 -43.09
CA GLU A 618 14.20 -9.36 -43.07
C GLU A 618 14.14 -10.85 -42.66
N PRO A 619 14.60 -11.80 -43.49
CA PRO A 619 14.39 -13.23 -43.23
C PRO A 619 15.10 -13.80 -41.99
N ASN A 620 16.20 -13.20 -41.58
CA ASN A 620 17.07 -13.69 -40.51
C ASN A 620 16.78 -13.01 -39.17
N VAL A 621 16.31 -11.76 -39.19
CA VAL A 621 16.08 -10.99 -37.94
C VAL A 621 14.69 -10.36 -37.81
N GLY A 622 13.91 -10.34 -38.89
CA GLY A 622 12.58 -9.74 -38.93
C GLY A 622 11.48 -10.67 -38.43
N LEU A 623 10.25 -10.48 -38.92
CA LEU A 623 9.05 -11.22 -38.46
C LEU A 623 9.22 -12.74 -38.53
N LYS A 624 9.93 -13.25 -39.54
CA LYS A 624 10.19 -14.70 -39.67
C LYS A 624 10.95 -15.26 -38.46
N ALA A 625 11.92 -14.50 -37.93
CA ALA A 625 12.68 -14.87 -36.74
C ALA A 625 11.91 -14.58 -35.45
N CYS A 626 11.17 -13.47 -35.40
CA CYS A 626 10.47 -13.00 -34.19
C CYS A 626 9.15 -13.75 -33.90
N MET A 627 8.43 -14.25 -34.90
CA MET A 627 7.11 -14.86 -34.70
C MET A 627 7.12 -16.11 -33.80
N PRO A 628 8.07 -17.05 -33.90
CA PRO A 628 8.14 -18.18 -32.99
C PRO A 628 8.24 -17.76 -31.51
N ALA A 629 9.05 -16.74 -31.20
CA ALA A 629 9.14 -16.18 -29.86
C ALA A 629 7.83 -15.55 -29.41
N PHE A 630 7.20 -14.76 -30.28
CA PHE A 630 5.92 -14.12 -30.00
C PHE A 630 4.82 -15.16 -29.70
N GLU A 631 4.75 -16.24 -30.47
CA GLU A 631 3.78 -17.32 -30.27
C GLU A 631 3.98 -18.08 -28.96
N ALA A 632 5.23 -18.21 -28.50
CA ALA A 632 5.59 -18.81 -27.21
C ALA A 632 5.13 -17.96 -26.01
N VAL A 633 4.91 -16.65 -26.19
CA VAL A 633 4.36 -15.79 -25.14
C VAL A 633 2.94 -16.25 -24.77
N SER A 634 2.62 -16.19 -23.47
CA SER A 634 1.30 -16.57 -22.94
C SER A 634 0.15 -15.91 -23.70
N ALA A 635 -0.93 -16.67 -23.93
CA ALA A 635 -2.12 -16.18 -24.63
C ALA A 635 -2.72 -14.92 -23.98
N LYS A 636 -2.63 -14.81 -22.64
CA LYS A 636 -3.11 -13.64 -21.90
C LYS A 636 -2.36 -12.35 -22.30
N ARG A 637 -1.02 -12.36 -22.30
CA ARG A 637 -0.21 -11.18 -22.68
C ARG A 637 -0.41 -10.83 -24.16
N ARG A 638 -0.48 -11.84 -25.04
CA ARG A 638 -0.80 -11.63 -26.47
C ARG A 638 -2.18 -11.01 -26.69
N ALA A 639 -3.20 -11.45 -25.94
CA ALA A 639 -4.54 -10.88 -26.01
C ALA A 639 -4.58 -9.42 -25.54
N GLN A 640 -3.76 -9.05 -24.55
CA GLN A 640 -3.62 -7.65 -24.12
C GLN A 640 -3.02 -6.76 -25.21
N LEU A 641 -1.98 -7.23 -25.91
CA LEU A 641 -1.46 -6.51 -27.08
C LEU A 641 -2.49 -6.44 -28.20
N ALA A 642 -3.22 -7.54 -28.46
CA ALA A 642 -4.26 -7.59 -29.47
C ALA A 642 -5.36 -6.53 -29.26
N GLN A 643 -5.67 -6.16 -28.01
CA GLN A 643 -6.63 -5.09 -27.72
C GLN A 643 -6.19 -3.72 -28.26
N LEU A 644 -4.87 -3.47 -28.37
CA LEU A 644 -4.32 -2.25 -28.94
C LEU A 644 -4.28 -2.28 -30.48
N THR A 645 -4.35 -3.47 -31.05
CA THR A 645 -4.23 -3.73 -32.50
C THR A 645 -5.54 -4.24 -33.10
N ASN A 646 -6.68 -3.79 -32.57
CA ASN A 646 -8.03 -4.12 -33.07
C ASN A 646 -8.35 -5.62 -33.12
N GLY A 647 -7.80 -6.40 -32.19
CA GLY A 647 -7.98 -7.84 -32.09
C GLY A 647 -6.97 -8.66 -32.90
N ASP A 648 -6.15 -8.02 -33.75
CA ASP A 648 -5.14 -8.72 -34.53
C ASP A 648 -3.90 -9.04 -33.69
N LEU A 649 -3.31 -10.22 -33.90
CA LEU A 649 -2.01 -10.58 -33.32
C LEU A 649 -0.87 -9.92 -34.12
N ARG A 650 -0.59 -8.65 -33.82
CA ARG A 650 0.45 -7.83 -34.47
C ARG A 650 1.53 -7.44 -33.48
N MET A 651 2.78 -7.49 -33.93
CA MET A 651 3.92 -7.00 -33.17
C MET A 651 4.08 -5.47 -33.30
N VAL A 652 4.86 -4.91 -32.38
CA VAL A 652 5.21 -3.48 -32.33
C VAL A 652 6.70 -3.35 -32.60
N GLY A 653 7.08 -2.36 -33.39
CA GLY A 653 8.47 -2.09 -33.73
C GLY A 653 8.73 -0.59 -33.72
N GLY A 654 9.96 -0.18 -33.50
CA GLY A 654 10.31 1.21 -33.30
C GLY A 654 11.72 1.34 -32.76
N SER A 655 12.31 2.51 -32.92
CA SER A 655 13.63 2.79 -32.34
C SER A 655 13.58 2.62 -30.81
N VAL A 656 14.61 2.00 -30.27
CA VAL A 656 14.76 1.81 -28.82
C VAL A 656 16.03 2.47 -28.32
N ASP A 657 16.44 3.55 -28.97
CA ASP A 657 17.63 4.32 -28.57
C ASP A 657 17.41 5.06 -27.25
N THR A 658 16.16 5.17 -26.79
CA THR A 658 15.85 5.57 -25.41
C THR A 658 14.67 4.76 -24.91
N LEU A 659 14.91 3.98 -23.86
CA LEU A 659 13.88 3.22 -23.17
C LEU A 659 14.11 3.30 -21.67
N TYR A 660 13.08 3.67 -20.92
CA TYR A 660 13.09 3.49 -19.48
C TYR A 660 12.06 2.44 -19.06
N LEU A 661 12.50 1.46 -18.27
CA LEU A 661 11.64 0.45 -17.67
C LEU A 661 11.67 0.57 -16.14
N PRO A 662 10.51 0.76 -15.48
CA PRO A 662 10.41 0.65 -14.04
C PRO A 662 10.91 -0.70 -13.51
N GLY A 663 11.61 -0.69 -12.38
CA GLY A 663 12.25 -1.89 -11.85
C GLY A 663 11.29 -3.03 -11.51
N TYR A 664 10.04 -2.73 -11.14
CA TYR A 664 9.01 -3.75 -10.85
C TYR A 664 8.53 -4.50 -12.11
N LEU A 665 8.82 -3.99 -13.31
CA LEU A 665 8.52 -4.66 -14.58
C LEU A 665 9.70 -5.49 -15.11
N ARG A 666 10.87 -5.45 -14.43
CA ARG A 666 12.10 -6.10 -14.90
C ARG A 666 11.91 -7.60 -15.12
N GLU A 667 11.40 -8.32 -14.14
CA GLU A 667 11.19 -9.77 -14.22
C GLU A 667 10.26 -10.17 -15.37
N PRO A 668 9.01 -9.67 -15.47
CA PRO A 668 8.14 -10.04 -16.57
C PRO A 668 8.68 -9.59 -17.93
N PHE A 669 9.42 -8.48 -17.98
CA PHE A 669 10.13 -8.02 -19.18
C PHE A 669 11.23 -8.98 -19.59
N LEU A 670 12.12 -9.38 -18.67
CA LEU A 670 13.18 -10.35 -18.93
C LEU A 670 12.62 -11.70 -19.35
N GLU A 671 11.60 -12.23 -18.68
CA GLU A 671 10.92 -13.47 -19.08
C GLU A 671 10.40 -13.41 -20.53
N THR A 672 9.89 -12.26 -20.94
CA THR A 672 9.38 -12.07 -22.31
C THR A 672 10.52 -11.90 -23.30
N LEU A 673 11.53 -11.10 -22.94
CA LEU A 673 12.66 -10.76 -23.78
C LEU A 673 13.59 -11.97 -24.02
N ASP A 674 13.67 -12.90 -23.07
CA ASP A 674 14.39 -14.19 -23.16
C ASP A 674 13.85 -15.03 -24.33
N LEU A 675 12.52 -15.12 -24.47
CA LEU A 675 11.88 -15.84 -25.58
C LEU A 675 12.28 -15.26 -26.94
N PHE A 676 12.38 -13.92 -27.04
CA PHE A 676 12.85 -13.28 -28.26
C PHE A 676 14.35 -13.49 -28.48
N LEU A 677 15.14 -13.60 -27.40
CA LEU A 677 16.59 -13.82 -27.47
C LEU A 677 16.94 -15.25 -27.89
N ASP A 678 16.10 -16.23 -27.56
CA ASP A 678 16.15 -17.61 -28.08
C ASP A 678 15.96 -17.67 -29.61
N THR A 679 15.52 -16.57 -30.21
CA THR A 679 15.43 -16.38 -31.65
C THR A 679 16.40 -15.29 -32.12
N ASP A 680 16.64 -15.19 -33.43
CA ASP A 680 17.44 -14.11 -34.00
C ASP A 680 16.67 -12.78 -34.13
N CYS A 681 15.60 -12.59 -33.34
CA CYS A 681 14.72 -11.43 -33.46
C CYS A 681 15.45 -10.11 -33.24
N PHE A 682 15.19 -9.14 -34.09
CA PHE A 682 15.81 -7.82 -34.02
C PHE A 682 15.32 -7.03 -32.79
N LEU A 683 16.25 -6.37 -32.08
CA LEU A 683 15.98 -5.56 -30.88
C LEU A 683 14.79 -4.61 -31.06
N GLU A 684 14.78 -3.89 -32.18
CA GLU A 684 13.78 -2.87 -32.46
C GLU A 684 12.39 -3.44 -32.80
N ILE A 685 12.23 -4.76 -32.80
CA ILE A 685 10.94 -5.47 -32.81
C ILE A 685 10.71 -6.11 -31.44
N ALA A 686 11.71 -6.84 -30.93
CA ALA A 686 11.65 -7.59 -29.68
C ALA A 686 11.29 -6.70 -28.48
N VAL A 687 12.02 -5.60 -28.29
CA VAL A 687 11.87 -4.73 -27.12
C VAL A 687 10.56 -3.94 -27.15
N PRO A 688 10.17 -3.26 -28.24
CA PRO A 688 8.88 -2.59 -28.31
C PRO A 688 7.72 -3.56 -28.10
N THR A 689 7.79 -4.76 -28.69
CA THR A 689 6.77 -5.79 -28.49
C THR A 689 6.73 -6.25 -27.02
N ALA A 690 7.88 -6.55 -26.42
CA ALA A 690 7.97 -6.98 -25.02
C ALA A 690 7.42 -5.92 -24.06
N VAL A 691 7.72 -4.64 -24.28
CA VAL A 691 7.18 -3.51 -23.50
C VAL A 691 5.66 -3.53 -23.47
N HIS A 692 4.99 -3.70 -24.63
CA HIS A 692 3.53 -3.70 -24.69
C HIS A 692 2.90 -4.98 -24.14
N LEU A 693 3.63 -6.11 -24.21
CA LEU A 693 3.18 -7.40 -23.65
C LEU A 693 3.21 -7.42 -22.11
N VAL A 694 4.14 -6.70 -21.47
CA VAL A 694 4.30 -6.71 -20.01
C VAL A 694 3.66 -5.53 -19.31
N ARG A 695 3.30 -4.48 -20.05
CA ARG A 695 2.63 -3.30 -19.53
C ARG A 695 1.26 -3.67 -18.92
N PRO A 696 1.00 -3.32 -17.65
CA PRO A 696 -0.33 -3.40 -17.07
C PRO A 696 -1.38 -2.63 -17.89
N PRO A 697 -2.59 -3.17 -18.12
CA PRO A 697 -3.60 -2.50 -18.94
C PRO A 697 -4.00 -1.10 -18.46
N SER A 698 -4.01 -0.87 -17.14
CA SER A 698 -4.33 0.40 -16.50
C SER A 698 -3.20 1.44 -16.59
N GLN A 699 -1.99 1.01 -16.95
CA GLN A 699 -0.81 1.86 -16.97
C GLN A 699 -0.59 2.49 -18.34
N LYS A 700 -0.34 3.80 -18.35
CA LYS A 700 0.07 4.53 -19.56
C LYS A 700 1.60 4.51 -19.76
N ILE A 701 2.03 4.68 -21.01
CA ILE A 701 3.42 4.87 -21.39
C ILE A 701 3.69 6.38 -21.48
N SER A 702 4.79 6.85 -20.90
CA SER A 702 5.23 8.23 -21.07
C SER A 702 5.96 8.37 -22.40
N PHE A 703 5.49 9.28 -23.25
CA PHE A 703 6.07 9.52 -24.57
C PHE A 703 7.41 10.24 -24.45
N VAL A 704 8.49 9.57 -24.82
CA VAL A 704 9.81 10.21 -24.96
C VAL A 704 9.93 10.75 -26.37
N ASP A 705 10.10 12.05 -26.50
CA ASP A 705 10.38 12.70 -27.77
C ASP A 705 11.85 12.46 -28.15
N HIS A 706 12.05 11.45 -29.01
CA HIS A 706 13.35 10.97 -29.44
C HIS A 706 13.59 11.33 -30.91
N TRP A 707 14.70 11.99 -31.22
CA TRP A 707 14.98 12.46 -32.59
C TRP A 707 16.21 11.81 -33.22
N TRP A 708 16.06 11.42 -34.49
CA TRP A 708 17.16 10.88 -35.31
C TRP A 708 17.76 12.01 -36.15
N ILE A 709 19.04 12.32 -35.93
CA ILE A 709 19.73 13.30 -36.75
C ILE A 709 20.53 12.56 -37.82
N TRP A 710 20.14 12.74 -39.08
CA TRP A 710 20.77 12.06 -40.22
C TRP A 710 21.80 12.91 -40.95
N GLU A 711 21.84 14.22 -40.67
CA GLU A 711 22.69 15.19 -41.35
C GLU A 711 23.61 15.90 -40.36
N GLU A 712 24.88 16.04 -40.72
CA GLU A 712 25.86 16.81 -39.94
C GLU A 712 25.51 18.31 -39.94
N PRO A 713 25.87 19.07 -38.88
CA PRO A 713 26.70 18.68 -37.73
C PRO A 713 25.93 18.00 -36.58
N LEU A 714 26.50 16.94 -36.00
CA LEU A 714 25.88 16.11 -34.95
C LEU A 714 26.41 16.45 -33.55
N ASN A 715 26.48 17.73 -33.20
CA ASN A 715 27.19 18.22 -32.00
C ASN A 715 26.35 19.20 -31.17
N ALA A 716 26.93 19.71 -30.08
CA ALA A 716 26.24 20.60 -29.15
C ALA A 716 25.71 21.90 -29.79
N THR A 717 26.42 22.47 -30.77
CA THR A 717 25.98 23.67 -31.49
C THR A 717 24.71 23.40 -32.28
N PHE A 718 24.65 22.25 -32.96
CA PHE A 718 23.43 21.83 -33.64
C PHE A 718 22.25 21.72 -32.67
N VAL A 719 22.43 21.02 -31.55
CA VAL A 719 21.38 20.87 -30.53
C VAL A 719 20.88 22.25 -30.03
N ARG A 720 21.79 23.20 -29.77
CA ARG A 720 21.40 24.57 -29.39
C ARG A 720 20.55 25.27 -30.45
N ASN A 721 20.93 25.14 -31.73
CA ASN A 721 20.18 25.75 -32.82
C ASN A 721 18.76 25.15 -32.91
N GLN A 722 18.64 23.83 -32.80
CA GLN A 722 17.34 23.15 -32.78
C GLN A 722 16.48 23.61 -31.60
N TRP A 723 17.06 23.75 -30.40
CA TRP A 723 16.36 24.28 -29.23
C TRP A 723 15.99 25.76 -29.36
N ALA A 724 16.76 26.56 -30.11
CA ALA A 724 16.44 27.94 -30.41
C ALA A 724 15.26 28.05 -31.39
N ASP A 725 15.16 27.10 -32.32
CA ASP A 725 14.05 26.98 -33.29
C ASP A 725 12.79 26.32 -32.68
N GLY A 726 12.82 26.00 -31.38
CA GLY A 726 11.68 25.43 -30.64
C GLY A 726 11.62 23.90 -30.66
N TYR A 727 12.64 23.21 -31.16
CA TYR A 727 12.74 21.75 -31.22
C TYR A 727 13.53 21.18 -30.03
N GLU A 728 13.15 21.58 -28.82
CA GLU A 728 13.70 20.99 -27.61
C GLU A 728 13.10 19.61 -27.37
N VAL A 729 13.85 18.55 -27.67
CA VAL A 729 13.42 17.16 -27.48
C VAL A 729 14.06 16.53 -26.24
N ASP A 730 13.59 15.33 -25.88
CA ASP A 730 14.06 14.61 -24.69
C ASP A 730 15.38 13.87 -24.94
N THR A 731 15.56 13.28 -26.13
CA THR A 731 16.83 12.63 -26.53
C THR A 731 17.11 12.74 -28.04
N PHE A 732 18.40 12.68 -28.42
CA PHE A 732 18.84 12.69 -29.82
C PHE A 732 19.78 11.51 -30.13
N HIS A 733 19.52 10.76 -31.20
CA HIS A 733 20.41 9.71 -31.70
C HIS A 733 21.43 10.24 -32.72
N LYS A 734 22.57 9.54 -32.82
CA LYS A 734 23.79 9.87 -33.59
C LYS A 734 24.59 11.09 -33.12
N TYR A 735 24.47 11.48 -31.86
CA TYR A 735 25.32 12.53 -31.31
C TYR A 735 26.81 12.10 -31.34
N GLN A 736 27.66 12.95 -31.92
CA GLN A 736 29.10 12.69 -32.01
C GLN A 736 29.84 13.34 -30.83
N PHE A 737 30.34 12.49 -29.92
CA PHE A 737 31.12 12.94 -28.77
C PHE A 737 32.58 13.26 -29.09
N GLY A 738 33.14 12.66 -30.14
CA GLY A 738 34.47 12.95 -30.66
C GLY A 738 34.44 13.71 -32.00
N SER A 739 35.59 13.80 -32.64
CA SER A 739 35.76 14.37 -33.98
C SER A 739 36.72 13.51 -34.81
N LYS A 740 36.55 13.50 -36.13
CA LYS A 740 37.54 12.89 -37.03
C LYS A 740 38.74 13.81 -37.18
N ASP A 741 39.95 13.24 -37.12
CA ASP A 741 41.18 13.94 -37.49
C ASP A 741 41.30 14.11 -39.02
N GLU A 742 42.38 14.76 -39.47
CA GLU A 742 42.66 14.99 -40.89
C GLU A 742 42.79 13.69 -41.70
N GLN A 743 43.07 12.57 -41.03
CA GLN A 743 43.20 11.24 -41.60
C GLN A 743 41.90 10.44 -41.52
N GLY A 744 40.83 11.01 -40.96
CA GLY A 744 39.52 10.39 -40.81
C GLY A 744 39.39 9.48 -39.58
N HIS A 745 40.41 9.37 -38.72
CA HIS A 745 40.32 8.59 -37.50
C HIS A 745 39.54 9.35 -36.43
N PHE A 746 38.70 8.64 -35.69
CA PHE A 746 37.90 9.23 -34.63
C PHE A 746 38.75 9.45 -33.38
N GLN A 747 38.83 10.70 -32.91
CA GLN A 747 39.52 11.07 -31.67
C GLN A 747 38.54 11.75 -30.72
N GLY A 748 38.77 11.64 -29.42
CA GLY A 748 37.96 12.35 -28.46
C GLY A 748 38.26 13.85 -28.42
N ASN A 749 37.22 14.66 -28.22
CA ASN A 749 37.33 16.11 -28.21
C ASN A 749 36.86 16.67 -26.85
N PRO A 750 37.78 17.07 -25.95
CA PRO A 750 37.42 17.61 -24.64
C PRO A 750 36.52 18.85 -24.71
N GLY A 751 36.58 19.63 -25.79
CA GLY A 751 35.70 20.80 -25.98
C GLY A 751 34.22 20.43 -26.08
N HIS A 752 33.91 19.21 -26.54
CA HIS A 752 32.53 18.72 -26.59
C HIS A 752 31.95 18.45 -25.19
N ILE A 753 32.77 18.10 -24.20
CA ILE A 753 32.32 17.87 -22.81
C ILE A 753 31.77 19.15 -22.22
N THR A 754 32.55 20.23 -22.29
CA THR A 754 32.12 21.54 -21.79
C THR A 754 30.87 22.00 -22.55
N ALA A 755 30.83 21.82 -23.87
CA ALA A 755 29.66 22.20 -24.66
C ALA A 755 28.38 21.43 -24.28
N VAL A 756 28.49 20.13 -23.95
CA VAL A 756 27.36 19.32 -23.44
C VAL A 756 26.99 19.70 -22.02
N GLN A 757 27.95 19.96 -21.13
CA GLN A 757 27.66 20.43 -19.77
C GLN A 757 26.91 21.77 -19.81
N ASP A 758 27.36 22.70 -20.67
CA ASP A 758 26.68 23.97 -20.90
C ASP A 758 25.27 23.76 -21.49
N LEU A 759 25.09 22.82 -22.41
CA LEU A 759 23.76 22.42 -22.91
C LEU A 759 22.83 21.95 -21.79
N GLN A 760 23.32 21.09 -20.87
CA GLN A 760 22.51 20.64 -19.74
C GLN A 760 22.11 21.83 -18.86
N VAL A 761 23.04 22.76 -18.58
CA VAL A 761 22.77 23.99 -17.82
C VAL A 761 21.74 24.88 -18.52
N ASP A 762 21.85 25.06 -19.83
CA ASP A 762 20.89 25.82 -20.62
C ASP A 762 19.49 25.18 -20.60
N SER A 763 19.43 23.85 -20.66
CA SER A 763 18.18 23.09 -20.50
C SER A 763 17.59 23.28 -19.10
N PHE A 764 18.37 23.17 -18.02
CA PHE A 764 17.89 23.45 -16.65
C PHE A 764 17.24 24.82 -16.54
N LYS A 765 17.84 25.86 -17.15
CA LYS A 765 17.25 27.21 -17.17
C LYS A 765 15.93 27.25 -17.94
N ARG A 766 15.87 26.61 -19.11
CA ARG A 766 14.66 26.56 -19.96
C ARG A 766 13.51 25.82 -19.27
N GLN A 767 13.82 24.78 -18.51
CA GLN A 767 12.83 24.01 -17.74
C GLN A 767 12.48 24.66 -16.38
N GLY A 768 13.04 25.83 -16.05
CA GLY A 768 12.77 26.53 -14.78
C GLY A 768 13.35 25.84 -13.54
N MET A 769 14.43 25.09 -13.70
CA MET A 769 15.05 24.25 -12.68
C MET A 769 16.45 24.73 -12.23
N ALA A 770 16.95 25.85 -12.78
CA ALA A 770 18.29 26.40 -12.53
C ALA A 770 18.37 27.42 -11.38
#